data_AF-A0AAV2Z9N6-F1
#
_entry.id   AF-A0AAV2Z9N6-F1
#
_cell.length_a   1.000
_cell.length_b   1.000
_cell.length_c   1.000
_cell.angle_alpha   90.00
_cell.angle_beta   90.00
_cell.angle_gamma   90.00
#
_symmetry.space_group_name_H-M   'P 1'
#
loop_
_entity.id
_entity.type
_entity.pdbx_description
1 polymer ?
#
loop_
_entity_poly.entity_id
_entity_poly.type
_entity_poly.pdbx_seq_one_letter_code
_entity_poly.pdbx_strand_id
1 'polypeptide(L)'
;MERTRLLSRRSKEEGRESAFELHRLAAFPPVRMGSWQRDRSMSQEFADMILASDPAPRMRAPVVRNFQLGVELSHILEPTPPRCRKTKIICAIGPSSWSKEKLGELLDAGMNVARLNFSHGDHDVHKRSLTNLREAVMERPGCHCAVLLDTKGPEIRTGVLKDHQPVKLKAGQSLEICTDYTYEGTASRIACSYQHLPTSVSVGSRILCDDGSLVMTVTECKEDCVIVKVKNDHILEEKKNMNLPGAAIRIPGITDKDENDLLNFAIPQAVDIVSGSFVRCAENVKAIRDCLGDRGKYIRVHAKIESIEALRNIDEIIQAADGIHVSRGDLGMELSPEQVFLAQKMIIRKANIAGKPVVTSTQMLQSMTENPHPSYAECTDVANAVIDGTDAMMLSAETAKGKYPIEAVRTMAKICIEAEAVLDNGEIYRVTRSVTPRPFSMSETIASSAVETSIDVKAKLIISFTETGFSTKLLAKYRPDARILAVTASASTARQLVGLSRGVSALRVESMLGVDSLTIKAIAYAKEEGWIVNGDNIVLIHGLHDAVSGSTNVVKVIEANPMGFTSPTNFHFKALCSHMGMMLAVTCPSSSSRPRVMKVTGLVLASWVALAAAIGVIVDRSVSEHRRRRKKTCDCADGECCQSVTPAERRYQLPHAHVEHWPHQGVCDPRWSRLAPVSKDHNRTSFGMLILLRHGQSVWNRKPQQPDELWRYAGSIDIPLSDVGIQEAFEAGKKLEFTPVDLVFCSQMDRARTTVSLALSVHSSKKTPVVEHSSPLDFPRFEGVNDQNPFDFIVPVYVSPTLNERNFGDMQGVPSTKHTELFDKDQIRKIRNDYNTKFPGENGESCHDIYERTIPFFNDFIVPHLKEGRNVLVSTHGFVIRTLVKYLDKMDEVEFNNQMKLEKTAPEKCLLLAPTGVPLMYRYDNGEFVKVRQSRRDRAESLSRSSAPY
;
A
#
# COMPACT_ATOMS: atom_id res chain seq x y z
N MET A 1 55.67 -2.48 54.18
CA MET A 1 56.45 -1.27 53.82
C MET A 1 55.42 -0.23 53.38
N GLU A 2 54.92 0.59 54.31
CA GLU A 2 55.47 1.92 54.69
C GLU A 2 55.37 2.90 53.49
N ARG A 3 54.70 4.06 53.53
CA ARG A 3 54.24 4.98 54.61
C ARG A 3 52.99 5.76 54.14
N THR A 4 51.86 5.83 54.88
CA THR A 4 51.52 6.69 56.06
C THR A 4 50.86 8.03 55.62
N ARG A 5 49.53 8.25 55.76
CA ARG A 5 48.74 8.68 56.98
C ARG A 5 49.10 10.13 57.41
N LEU A 6 48.26 11.01 58.00
CA LEU A 6 46.90 11.01 58.56
C LEU A 6 46.62 12.44 59.13
N LEU A 7 45.39 12.62 59.65
CA LEU A 7 44.91 13.49 60.76
C LEU A 7 44.07 14.69 60.30
N SER A 8 42.87 14.96 60.83
CA SER A 8 42.00 14.37 61.88
C SER A 8 40.61 15.06 61.76
N ARG A 9 39.45 14.70 62.36
CA ARG A 9 39.11 14.03 63.63
C ARG A 9 37.57 13.83 63.69
N ARG A 10 37.13 12.65 64.17
CA ARG A 10 36.03 12.32 65.14
C ARG A 10 34.62 12.97 65.00
N SER A 11 33.48 12.35 65.30
CA SER A 11 33.09 11.02 65.82
C SER A 11 31.56 11.01 66.05
N LYS A 12 30.90 9.84 65.90
CA LYS A 12 29.77 9.30 66.72
C LYS A 12 28.46 10.14 66.80
N GLU A 13 27.24 9.63 66.93
CA GLU A 13 26.60 8.33 67.16
C GLU A 13 25.08 8.58 67.01
N GLU A 14 24.29 7.52 66.79
CA GLU A 14 22.83 7.42 67.08
C GLU A 14 21.86 8.27 66.22
N GLY A 15 20.67 7.85 65.82
CA GLY A 15 19.86 6.67 66.08
C GLY A 15 18.43 6.99 65.59
N ARG A 16 17.81 6.03 64.90
CA ARG A 16 16.36 5.74 64.78
C ARG A 16 15.31 6.85 64.49
N GLU A 17 14.55 6.52 63.44
CA GLU A 17 13.07 6.44 63.38
C GLU A 17 12.20 7.64 62.95
N SER A 18 11.20 7.25 62.13
CA SER A 18 9.95 7.91 61.72
C SER A 18 10.08 9.06 60.71
N ALA A 19 9.66 8.91 59.46
CA ALA A 19 8.32 8.69 58.90
C ALA A 19 7.51 10.00 58.70
N PHE A 20 7.02 10.10 57.46
CA PHE A 20 5.88 10.88 56.95
C PHE A 20 6.05 12.33 56.42
N GLU A 21 5.56 12.44 55.17
CA GLU A 21 4.94 13.60 54.50
C GLU A 21 5.81 14.78 54.02
N LEU A 22 5.51 15.51 52.96
CA LEU A 22 4.81 15.37 51.68
C LEU A 22 5.04 16.75 51.01
N HIS A 23 5.06 16.76 49.68
CA HIS A 23 4.84 17.92 48.79
C HIS A 23 5.96 18.91 48.36
N ARG A 24 6.17 18.85 47.03
CA ARG A 24 6.14 19.93 46.02
C ARG A 24 7.44 20.69 45.67
N LEU A 25 8.01 20.23 44.55
CA LEU A 25 8.13 20.93 43.25
C LEU A 25 8.77 22.34 43.18
N ALA A 26 9.86 22.34 42.41
CA ALA A 26 10.21 23.28 41.35
C ALA A 26 10.75 24.67 41.72
N ALA A 27 12.07 24.81 41.58
CA ALA A 27 12.77 26.08 41.49
C ALA A 27 12.69 26.66 40.06
N PHE A 28 12.43 27.96 39.95
CA PHE A 28 12.81 28.82 38.83
C PHE A 28 13.85 29.85 39.33
N PRO A 29 14.79 30.34 38.49
CA PRO A 29 15.82 31.30 38.90
C PRO A 29 15.35 32.77 38.83
N PRO A 30 16.09 33.73 39.45
CA PRO A 30 15.55 35.01 39.92
C PRO A 30 15.73 36.18 38.95
N VAL A 31 14.83 37.17 39.02
CA VAL A 31 14.95 38.48 38.36
C VAL A 31 15.42 39.53 39.37
N ARG A 32 16.44 40.31 39.01
CA ARG A 32 17.03 41.40 39.80
C ARG A 32 16.06 42.59 39.92
N MET A 33 15.93 43.11 41.15
CA MET A 33 15.28 44.38 41.44
C MET A 33 16.20 45.58 41.16
N GLY A 34 15.63 46.62 40.56
CA GLY A 34 16.16 47.99 40.47
C GLY A 34 15.10 48.98 40.93
N SER A 35 15.52 50.01 41.64
CA SER A 35 14.83 50.74 42.70
C SER A 35 14.08 52.03 42.30
N TRP A 36 12.89 52.19 42.88
CA TRP A 36 12.25 53.38 43.49
C TRP A 36 12.61 54.82 43.07
N GLN A 37 11.58 55.57 42.65
CA GLN A 37 11.36 56.99 42.98
C GLN A 37 9.88 57.26 43.31
N ARG A 38 9.66 58.19 44.24
CA ARG A 38 8.41 58.50 44.96
C ARG A 38 7.62 59.66 44.33
N ASP A 39 6.32 59.64 44.66
CA ASP A 39 5.33 60.73 44.75
C ASP A 39 4.58 61.18 43.47
N ARG A 40 3.46 60.49 43.20
CA ARG A 40 2.26 61.05 42.56
C ARG A 40 1.02 60.69 43.39
N SER A 41 0.05 61.60 43.49
CA SER A 41 -1.18 61.36 44.25
C SER A 41 -2.09 60.35 43.53
N MET A 42 -2.73 59.45 44.29
CA MET A 42 -3.62 58.39 43.78
C MET A 42 -4.72 58.86 42.81
N SER A 43 -5.10 60.15 42.87
CA SER A 43 -6.10 60.75 41.99
C SER A 43 -5.59 61.02 40.57
N GLN A 44 -4.28 61.22 40.35
CA GLN A 44 -3.71 61.40 39.01
C GLN A 44 -3.42 60.07 38.32
N GLU A 45 -3.03 59.03 39.06
CA GLU A 45 -2.87 57.68 38.50
C GLU A 45 -4.20 57.10 38.00
N PHE A 46 -5.32 57.38 38.70
CA PHE A 46 -6.62 56.86 38.29
C PHE A 46 -7.19 57.55 37.03
N ALA A 47 -6.86 58.82 36.79
CA ALA A 47 -7.32 59.56 35.63
C ALA A 47 -6.57 59.15 34.34
N ASP A 48 -5.26 58.95 34.42
CA ASP A 48 -4.44 58.49 33.29
C ASP A 48 -4.73 57.02 32.92
N MET A 49 -5.16 56.21 33.88
CA MET A 49 -5.52 54.81 33.66
C MET A 49 -6.86 54.61 32.93
N ILE A 50 -7.76 55.61 32.96
CA ILE A 50 -9.08 55.54 32.30
C ILE A 50 -9.05 56.10 30.88
N LEU A 51 -8.09 56.96 30.52
CA LEU A 51 -8.08 57.67 29.23
C LEU A 51 -6.98 57.26 28.24
N ALA A 52 -6.04 56.40 28.61
CA ALA A 52 -5.05 55.84 27.68
C ALA A 52 -5.53 54.46 27.15
N SER A 53 -6.46 54.49 26.21
CA SER A 53 -6.80 53.32 25.38
C SER A 53 -5.75 53.12 24.29
N ASP A 54 -4.69 52.39 24.60
CA ASP A 54 -3.88 51.68 23.59
C ASP A 54 -4.11 50.17 23.80
N PRO A 55 -4.34 49.37 22.73
CA PRO A 55 -4.80 48.00 22.88
C PRO A 55 -3.66 47.11 23.36
N ALA A 56 -3.60 46.85 24.67
CA ALA A 56 -2.80 45.77 25.22
C ALA A 56 -3.10 44.46 24.45
N PRO A 57 -2.09 43.62 24.16
CA PRO A 57 -2.32 42.33 23.51
C PRO A 57 -3.34 41.59 24.37
N ARG A 58 -4.51 41.30 23.79
CA ARG A 58 -5.56 40.53 24.46
C ARG A 58 -4.92 39.27 25.02
N MET A 59 -4.63 39.24 26.32
CA MET A 59 -4.50 38.00 27.05
C MET A 59 -5.85 37.33 26.85
N ARG A 60 -5.89 36.34 25.96
CA ARG A 60 -7.04 35.46 25.84
C ARG A 60 -7.32 35.01 27.26
N ALA A 61 -8.54 35.29 27.74
CA ALA A 61 -9.03 34.68 28.96
C ALA A 61 -8.62 33.21 28.95
N PRO A 62 -8.17 32.62 30.07
CA PRO A 62 -7.94 31.19 30.10
C PRO A 62 -9.22 30.56 29.59
N VAL A 63 -9.14 29.94 28.41
CA VAL A 63 -10.27 29.18 27.89
C VAL A 63 -10.45 28.13 28.96
N VAL A 64 -11.47 28.30 29.80
CA VAL A 64 -12.04 27.20 30.55
C VAL A 64 -12.51 26.26 29.45
N ARG A 65 -11.63 25.37 29.02
CA ARG A 65 -11.99 24.26 28.16
C ARG A 65 -12.86 23.42 29.07
N ASN A 66 -14.16 23.64 28.98
CA ASN A 66 -15.14 22.75 29.55
C ASN A 66 -14.79 21.36 29.03
N PHE A 67 -14.19 20.52 29.88
CA PHE A 67 -14.05 19.09 29.65
C PHE A 67 -15.45 18.48 29.71
N GLN A 68 -16.30 18.81 28.74
CA GLN A 68 -17.50 18.03 28.51
C GLN A 68 -17.05 16.77 27.78
N LEU A 69 -17.31 15.61 28.37
CA LEU A 69 -17.02 14.29 27.79
C LEU A 69 -17.74 14.03 26.45
N GLY A 70 -18.45 15.02 25.89
CA GLY A 70 -19.17 14.93 24.62
C GLY A 70 -20.30 13.90 24.61
N VAL A 71 -20.74 13.41 25.77
CA VAL A 71 -21.84 12.43 25.86
C VAL A 71 -23.16 13.17 26.01
N GLU A 72 -24.00 13.09 24.97
CA GLU A 72 -25.36 13.61 24.98
C GLU A 72 -26.36 12.51 25.35
N LEU A 73 -27.55 12.89 25.83
CA LEU A 73 -28.61 11.94 26.20
C LEU A 73 -29.08 11.10 25.00
N SER A 74 -29.09 11.70 23.80
CA SER A 74 -29.39 11.00 22.53
C SER A 74 -28.44 9.83 22.29
N HIS A 75 -27.14 10.01 22.54
CA HIS A 75 -26.13 8.93 22.39
C HIS A 75 -26.42 7.72 23.30
N ILE A 76 -27.05 7.94 24.47
CA ILE A 76 -27.33 6.87 25.45
C ILE A 76 -28.64 6.15 25.11
N LEU A 77 -29.64 6.88 24.62
CA LEU A 77 -31.00 6.35 24.43
C LEU A 77 -31.25 5.80 23.03
N GLU A 78 -30.51 6.26 22.02
CA GLU A 78 -30.65 5.78 20.65
C GLU A 78 -29.87 4.48 20.42
N PRO A 79 -30.35 3.58 19.53
CA PRO A 79 -29.61 2.38 19.18
C PRO A 79 -28.25 2.71 18.56
N THR A 80 -27.22 1.93 18.90
CA THR A 80 -25.89 2.05 18.31
C THR A 80 -25.98 2.08 16.77
N PRO A 81 -25.48 3.14 16.12
CA PRO A 81 -25.59 3.27 14.68
C PRO A 81 -24.78 2.18 13.98
N PRO A 82 -25.17 1.78 12.75
CA PRO A 82 -24.38 0.89 11.91
C PRO A 82 -23.16 1.65 11.34
N ARG A 83 -22.27 2.12 12.22
CA ARG A 83 -21.05 2.82 11.84
C ARG A 83 -19.90 1.83 11.74
N CYS A 84 -19.00 2.03 10.77
CA CYS A 84 -17.76 1.27 10.74
C CYS A 84 -16.87 1.67 11.93
N ARG A 85 -16.65 0.74 12.86
CA ARG A 85 -15.68 0.88 13.94
C ARG A 85 -14.26 1.10 13.43
N LYS A 86 -13.43 1.79 14.23
CA LYS A 86 -12.01 2.00 13.99
C LYS A 86 -11.15 0.92 14.66
N THR A 87 -11.46 0.56 15.89
CA THR A 87 -10.75 -0.43 16.72
C THR A 87 -10.91 -1.82 16.13
N LYS A 88 -9.84 -2.62 16.08
CA LYS A 88 -9.81 -3.92 15.40
C LYS A 88 -10.19 -5.08 16.33
N ILE A 89 -10.65 -6.19 15.76
CA ILE A 89 -11.03 -7.39 16.52
C ILE A 89 -10.24 -8.59 16.03
N ILE A 90 -9.53 -9.23 16.95
CA ILE A 90 -8.83 -10.50 16.77
C ILE A 90 -9.72 -11.61 17.33
N CYS A 91 -10.00 -12.64 16.54
CA CYS A 91 -10.78 -13.80 16.98
C CYS A 91 -9.89 -15.04 16.98
N ALA A 92 -9.80 -15.72 18.11
CA ALA A 92 -9.19 -17.04 18.16
C ALA A 92 -10.07 -18.06 17.43
N ILE A 93 -9.43 -18.85 16.56
CA ILE A 93 -10.10 -19.85 15.74
C ILE A 93 -9.99 -21.21 16.45
N GLY A 94 -11.14 -21.89 16.61
CA GLY A 94 -11.22 -23.18 17.28
C GLY A 94 -12.45 -23.98 16.86
N PRO A 95 -12.78 -25.06 17.59
CA PRO A 95 -13.89 -25.96 17.27
C PRO A 95 -15.23 -25.28 16.96
N SER A 96 -15.58 -24.18 17.65
CA SER A 96 -16.83 -23.45 17.40
C SER A 96 -16.81 -22.59 16.13
N SER A 97 -15.65 -22.46 15.47
CA SER A 97 -15.44 -21.53 14.36
C SER A 97 -14.56 -22.10 13.24
N TRP A 98 -14.36 -23.41 13.14
CA TRP A 98 -13.50 -24.00 12.10
C TRP A 98 -14.15 -24.07 10.72
N SER A 99 -15.49 -24.10 10.65
CA SER A 99 -16.19 -24.24 9.38
C SER A 99 -16.09 -22.95 8.55
N LYS A 100 -16.08 -23.10 7.23
CA LYS A 100 -16.04 -21.96 6.30
C LYS A 100 -17.22 -21.01 6.51
N GLU A 101 -18.40 -21.56 6.76
CA GLU A 101 -19.64 -20.80 7.02
C GLU A 101 -19.48 -19.94 8.26
N LYS A 102 -19.02 -20.53 9.37
CA LYS A 102 -18.80 -19.80 10.64
C LYS A 102 -17.70 -18.76 10.52
N LEU A 103 -16.61 -19.06 9.82
CA LEU A 103 -15.56 -18.08 9.53
C LEU A 103 -16.11 -16.92 8.70
N GLY A 104 -16.98 -17.20 7.74
CA GLY A 104 -17.70 -16.19 6.99
C GLY A 104 -18.57 -15.30 7.88
N GLU A 105 -19.39 -15.90 8.75
CA GLU A 105 -20.21 -15.16 9.72
C GLU A 105 -19.36 -14.29 10.66
N LEU A 106 -18.18 -14.77 11.08
CA LEU A 106 -17.24 -13.99 11.89
C LEU A 106 -16.66 -12.80 11.13
N LEU A 107 -16.31 -12.98 9.85
CA LEU A 107 -15.86 -11.88 8.98
C LEU A 107 -16.95 -10.80 8.86
N ASP A 108 -18.20 -11.22 8.62
CA ASP A 108 -19.35 -10.33 8.49
C ASP A 108 -19.70 -9.62 9.80
N ALA A 109 -19.52 -10.29 10.94
CA ALA A 109 -19.67 -9.70 12.27
C ALA A 109 -18.56 -8.68 12.61
N GLY A 110 -17.45 -8.72 11.86
CA GLY A 110 -16.32 -7.81 12.03
C GLY A 110 -15.09 -8.47 12.64
N MET A 111 -14.69 -9.67 12.22
CA MET A 111 -13.34 -10.17 12.48
C MET A 111 -12.33 -9.47 11.56
N ASN A 112 -11.20 -8.98 12.11
CA ASN A 112 -10.09 -8.44 11.30
C ASN A 112 -8.85 -9.34 11.29
N VAL A 113 -8.67 -10.13 12.34
CA VAL A 113 -7.53 -11.04 12.47
C VAL A 113 -8.03 -12.39 12.96
N ALA A 114 -7.62 -13.46 12.29
CA ALA A 114 -7.80 -14.83 12.74
C ALA A 114 -6.55 -15.27 13.52
N ARG A 115 -6.71 -15.55 14.81
CA ARG A 115 -5.64 -16.07 15.68
C ARG A 115 -5.67 -17.60 15.67
N LEU A 116 -4.55 -18.19 15.29
CA LEU A 116 -4.27 -19.62 15.41
C LEU A 116 -3.41 -19.82 16.68
N ASN A 117 -3.97 -20.49 17.68
CA ASN A 117 -3.29 -20.73 18.95
C ASN A 117 -2.51 -22.06 18.89
N PHE A 118 -1.18 -21.99 18.83
CA PHE A 118 -0.31 -23.16 18.71
C PHE A 118 0.02 -23.85 20.04
N SER A 119 -0.51 -23.37 21.17
CA SER A 119 -0.54 -24.17 22.41
C SER A 119 -1.45 -25.39 22.29
N HIS A 120 -2.36 -25.42 21.30
CA HIS A 120 -3.28 -26.51 21.02
C HIS A 120 -3.29 -26.85 19.53
N GLY A 121 -3.69 -28.08 19.20
CA GLY A 121 -3.77 -28.56 17.82
C GLY A 121 -2.40 -28.81 17.20
N ASP A 122 -2.42 -29.41 16.02
CA ASP A 122 -1.25 -29.68 15.19
C ASP A 122 -1.28 -28.83 13.91
N HIS A 123 -0.24 -28.95 13.10
CA HIS A 123 -0.11 -28.22 11.84
C HIS A 123 -1.24 -28.56 10.86
N ASP A 124 -1.77 -29.77 10.86
CA ASP A 124 -2.80 -30.20 9.91
C ASP A 124 -4.16 -29.56 10.22
N VAL A 125 -4.54 -29.52 11.50
CA VAL A 125 -5.76 -28.84 11.96
C VAL A 125 -5.68 -27.36 11.66
N HIS A 126 -4.58 -26.70 12.01
CA HIS A 126 -4.38 -25.27 11.74
C HIS A 126 -4.38 -24.97 10.25
N LYS A 127 -3.75 -25.81 9.42
CA LYS A 127 -3.73 -25.66 7.96
C LYS A 127 -5.13 -25.76 7.37
N ARG A 128 -5.94 -26.73 7.82
CA ARG A 128 -7.34 -26.86 7.38
C ARG A 128 -8.16 -25.64 7.71
N SER A 129 -8.04 -25.13 8.95
CA SER A 129 -8.76 -23.93 9.37
C SER A 129 -8.35 -22.68 8.56
N LEU A 130 -7.06 -22.57 8.22
CA LEU A 130 -6.55 -21.49 7.39
C LEU A 130 -7.06 -21.58 5.94
N THR A 131 -7.15 -22.78 5.36
CA THR A 131 -7.75 -22.99 4.05
C THR A 131 -9.20 -22.52 4.04
N ASN A 132 -10.01 -22.95 5.03
CA ASN A 132 -11.40 -22.53 5.15
C ASN A 132 -11.54 -21.00 5.29
N LEU A 133 -10.65 -20.36 6.07
CA LEU A 133 -10.64 -18.90 6.21
C LEU A 133 -10.36 -18.21 4.88
N ARG A 134 -9.35 -18.69 4.13
CA ARG A 134 -8.99 -18.11 2.83
C ARG A 134 -10.13 -18.21 1.83
N GLU A 135 -10.82 -19.35 1.78
CA GLU A 135 -12.01 -19.51 0.95
C GLU A 135 -13.13 -18.57 1.37
N ALA A 136 -13.41 -18.44 2.68
CA ALA A 136 -14.42 -17.51 3.18
C ALA A 136 -14.11 -16.04 2.86
N VAL A 137 -12.82 -15.65 2.85
CA VAL A 137 -12.37 -14.31 2.44
C VAL A 137 -12.52 -14.11 0.93
N MET A 138 -12.22 -15.12 0.11
CA MET A 138 -12.37 -15.03 -1.36
C MET A 138 -13.83 -14.79 -1.79
N GLU A 139 -14.79 -15.26 -1.01
CA GLU A 139 -16.23 -15.01 -1.23
C GLU A 139 -16.68 -13.61 -0.81
N ARG A 140 -15.79 -12.80 -0.21
CA ARG A 140 -16.09 -11.45 0.30
C ARG A 140 -15.14 -10.42 -0.31
N PRO A 141 -15.42 -9.91 -1.54
CA PRO A 141 -14.60 -8.89 -2.18
C PRO A 141 -14.40 -7.67 -1.26
N GLY A 142 -13.16 -7.13 -1.23
CA GLY A 142 -12.80 -6.01 -0.34
C GLY A 142 -12.55 -6.40 1.13
N CYS A 143 -12.87 -7.64 1.54
CA CYS A 143 -12.54 -8.13 2.86
C CYS A 143 -11.04 -8.46 2.96
N HIS A 144 -10.40 -7.96 4.01
CA HIS A 144 -9.03 -8.28 4.36
C HIS A 144 -8.98 -8.76 5.79
N CYS A 145 -8.55 -10.01 5.99
CA CYS A 145 -8.37 -10.61 7.30
C CYS A 145 -6.92 -11.08 7.46
N ALA A 146 -6.21 -10.58 8.47
CA ALA A 146 -4.85 -11.01 8.76
C ALA A 146 -4.85 -12.35 9.50
N VAL A 147 -3.77 -13.11 9.36
CA VAL A 147 -3.56 -14.36 10.11
C VAL A 147 -2.47 -14.15 11.14
N LEU A 148 -2.78 -14.43 12.40
CA LEU A 148 -1.86 -14.37 13.53
C LEU A 148 -1.57 -15.78 14.03
N LEU A 149 -0.31 -16.17 14.06
CA LEU A 149 0.17 -17.35 14.76
C LEU A 149 0.59 -16.94 16.17
N ASP A 150 -0.03 -17.54 17.19
CA ASP A 150 0.34 -17.33 18.60
C ASP A 150 1.19 -18.52 19.05
N THR A 151 2.46 -18.27 19.39
CA THR A 151 3.41 -19.32 19.75
C THR A 151 3.03 -19.94 21.09
N LYS A 152 3.44 -21.19 21.32
CA LYS A 152 3.21 -21.82 22.61
C LYS A 152 4.09 -21.15 23.68
N GLY A 153 5.36 -20.92 23.34
CA GLY A 153 6.33 -20.34 24.24
C GLY A 153 6.75 -21.25 25.39
N PRO A 154 7.63 -20.76 26.26
CA PRO A 154 8.14 -21.49 27.40
C PRO A 154 7.08 -21.62 28.50
N GLU A 155 6.72 -22.85 28.87
CA GLU A 155 5.77 -23.13 29.96
C GLU A 155 6.44 -23.93 31.09
N ILE A 156 6.19 -23.54 32.33
CA ILE A 156 6.57 -24.31 33.52
C ILE A 156 5.36 -25.16 33.93
N ARG A 157 5.59 -26.45 34.17
CA ARG A 157 4.52 -27.40 34.49
C ARG A 157 4.89 -28.34 35.63
N THR A 158 3.88 -28.85 36.32
CA THR A 158 4.02 -29.98 37.24
C THR A 158 4.27 -31.29 36.48
N GLY A 159 4.82 -32.29 37.16
CA GLY A 159 5.06 -33.62 36.59
C GLY A 159 3.81 -34.50 36.48
N VAL A 160 4.06 -35.78 36.19
CA VAL A 160 3.09 -36.87 36.26
C VAL A 160 2.82 -37.19 37.73
N LEU A 161 1.60 -37.64 38.06
CA LEU A 161 1.21 -38.02 39.40
C LEU A 161 1.17 -39.55 39.50
N LYS A 162 1.40 -40.07 40.70
CA LYS A 162 1.39 -41.51 40.97
C LYS A 162 0.04 -42.11 40.54
N ASP A 163 0.12 -43.23 39.81
CA ASP A 163 -1.05 -43.95 39.26
C ASP A 163 -1.95 -43.08 38.34
N HIS A 164 -1.43 -41.96 37.83
CA HIS A 164 -2.17 -40.95 37.07
C HIS A 164 -3.41 -40.40 37.80
N GLN A 165 -3.42 -40.44 39.13
CA GLN A 165 -4.54 -39.99 39.94
C GLN A 165 -4.34 -38.56 40.48
N PRO A 166 -5.38 -37.72 40.49
CA PRO A 166 -5.32 -36.41 41.12
C PRO A 166 -4.98 -36.51 42.62
N VAL A 167 -4.18 -35.55 43.08
CA VAL A 167 -3.69 -35.49 44.45
C VAL A 167 -4.39 -34.39 45.22
N LYS A 168 -4.92 -34.72 46.40
CA LYS A 168 -5.54 -33.73 47.30
C LYS A 168 -4.48 -33.05 48.15
N LEU A 169 -4.40 -31.73 48.06
CA LEU A 169 -3.53 -30.89 48.86
C LEU A 169 -4.35 -30.12 49.88
N LYS A 170 -3.89 -30.07 51.14
CA LYS A 170 -4.54 -29.33 52.22
C LYS A 170 -3.80 -28.03 52.56
N ALA A 171 -4.56 -27.00 52.90
CA ALA A 171 -4.02 -25.75 53.41
C ALA A 171 -3.11 -25.99 54.63
N GLY A 172 -1.96 -25.32 54.63
CA GLY A 172 -0.96 -25.40 55.68
C GLY A 172 0.01 -26.57 55.58
N GLN A 173 -0.23 -27.56 54.72
CA GLN A 173 0.68 -28.70 54.56
C GLN A 173 1.99 -28.29 53.87
N SER A 174 3.05 -29.02 54.18
CA SER A 174 4.35 -28.90 53.50
C SER A 174 4.33 -29.78 52.24
N LEU A 175 4.82 -29.23 51.12
CA LEU A 175 4.95 -29.91 49.84
C LEU A 175 6.36 -29.66 49.31
N GLU A 176 7.04 -30.71 48.87
CA GLU A 176 8.33 -30.60 48.19
C GLU A 176 8.11 -30.52 46.67
N ILE A 177 8.78 -29.58 46.00
CA ILE A 177 8.77 -29.46 44.54
C ILE A 177 10.19 -29.72 44.05
N CYS A 178 10.43 -30.86 43.40
CA CYS A 178 11.74 -31.25 42.88
C CYS A 178 11.88 -30.97 41.38
N THR A 179 13.13 -30.85 40.91
CA THR A 179 13.45 -30.61 39.49
C THR A 179 13.62 -31.88 38.67
N ASP A 180 13.62 -33.05 39.32
CA ASP A 180 13.58 -34.35 38.64
C ASP A 180 12.18 -34.58 38.06
N TYR A 181 12.03 -34.30 36.76
CA TYR A 181 10.75 -34.41 36.04
C TYR A 181 10.31 -35.85 35.78
N THR A 182 11.14 -36.86 36.09
CA THR A 182 10.77 -38.27 36.00
C THR A 182 10.05 -38.78 37.25
N TYR A 183 10.09 -38.02 38.35
CA TYR A 183 9.44 -38.39 39.61
C TYR A 183 7.91 -38.35 39.50
N GLU A 184 7.26 -39.46 39.89
CA GLU A 184 5.81 -39.54 40.01
C GLU A 184 5.32 -38.85 41.30
N GLY A 185 4.60 -37.74 41.14
CA GLY A 185 4.16 -36.88 42.22
C GLY A 185 3.13 -37.50 43.15
N THR A 186 3.16 -37.09 44.42
CA THR A 186 2.25 -37.48 45.50
C THR A 186 1.83 -36.25 46.33
N ALA A 187 1.04 -36.43 47.38
CA ALA A 187 0.61 -35.33 48.26
C ALA A 187 1.75 -34.64 49.02
N SER A 188 2.92 -35.27 49.13
CA SER A 188 4.09 -34.75 49.85
C SER A 188 5.20 -34.23 48.93
N ARG A 189 5.28 -34.70 47.68
CA ARG A 189 6.31 -34.31 46.72
C ARG A 189 5.79 -34.32 45.29
N ILE A 190 6.07 -33.28 44.51
CA ILE A 190 5.74 -33.19 43.09
C ILE A 190 6.97 -32.75 42.28
N ALA A 191 6.99 -33.05 40.98
CA ALA A 191 8.03 -32.58 40.08
C ALA A 191 7.64 -31.27 39.38
N CYS A 192 8.64 -30.49 38.99
CA CYS A 192 8.52 -29.28 38.17
C CYS A 192 9.42 -29.38 36.94
N SER A 193 8.91 -28.97 35.77
CA SER A 193 9.67 -29.01 34.51
C SER A 193 10.84 -28.03 34.45
N TYR A 194 10.86 -27.03 35.33
CA TYR A 194 11.86 -25.96 35.31
C TYR A 194 13.04 -26.28 36.23
N GLN A 195 14.15 -26.74 35.65
CA GLN A 195 15.34 -27.18 36.38
C GLN A 195 15.99 -26.10 37.25
N HIS A 196 15.82 -24.83 36.88
CA HIS A 196 16.40 -23.72 37.66
C HIS A 196 15.48 -23.20 38.76
N LEU A 197 14.36 -23.87 39.04
CA LEU A 197 13.38 -23.47 40.07
C LEU A 197 14.05 -23.09 41.41
N PRO A 198 14.94 -23.91 42.02
CA PRO A 198 15.52 -23.59 43.33
C PRO A 198 16.40 -22.33 43.32
N THR A 199 17.00 -22.00 42.17
CA THR A 199 17.85 -20.81 42.00
C THR A 199 17.10 -19.55 41.58
N SER A 200 15.87 -19.69 41.08
CA SER A 200 15.07 -18.57 40.57
C SER A 200 14.08 -18.02 41.59
N VAL A 201 13.78 -18.77 42.65
CA VAL A 201 12.90 -18.33 43.75
C VAL A 201 13.69 -18.16 45.05
N SER A 202 13.16 -17.35 45.97
CA SER A 202 13.71 -17.15 47.32
C SER A 202 12.68 -17.50 48.39
N VAL A 203 13.12 -17.75 49.62
CA VAL A 203 12.20 -17.93 50.76
C VAL A 203 11.22 -16.75 50.85
N GLY A 204 9.93 -17.05 50.99
CA GLY A 204 8.84 -16.08 50.94
C GLY A 204 8.24 -15.86 49.54
N SER A 205 8.86 -16.35 48.48
CA SER A 205 8.31 -16.25 47.12
C SER A 205 7.00 -17.02 47.00
N ARG A 206 6.09 -16.51 46.17
CA ARG A 206 4.86 -17.21 45.81
C ARG A 206 5.12 -18.13 44.62
N ILE A 207 4.47 -19.28 44.63
CA ILE A 207 4.37 -20.17 43.47
C ILE A 207 2.88 -20.39 43.25
N LEU A 208 2.43 -20.09 42.04
CA LEU A 208 1.05 -20.29 41.61
C LEU A 208 1.01 -21.52 40.71
N CYS A 209 0.00 -22.35 40.85
CA CYS A 209 -0.17 -23.56 40.06
C CYS A 209 -1.64 -23.69 39.65
N ASP A 210 -1.89 -24.29 38.47
CA ASP A 210 -3.23 -24.54 37.93
C ASP A 210 -4.04 -23.24 37.79
N ASP A 211 -3.50 -22.32 36.97
CA ASP A 211 -4.05 -20.98 36.73
C ASP A 211 -4.28 -20.18 38.02
N GLY A 212 -3.37 -20.34 38.99
CA GLY A 212 -3.43 -19.65 40.29
C GLY A 212 -4.43 -20.23 41.28
N SER A 213 -5.13 -21.30 40.93
CA SER A 213 -6.07 -22.00 41.83
C SER A 213 -5.36 -22.59 43.05
N LEU A 214 -4.10 -23.03 42.89
CA LEU A 214 -3.24 -23.46 43.98
C LEU A 214 -2.18 -22.40 44.27
N VAL A 215 -2.22 -21.86 45.49
CA VAL A 215 -1.23 -20.88 45.96
C VAL A 215 -0.28 -21.55 46.95
N MET A 216 1.01 -21.40 46.71
CA MET A 216 2.07 -21.95 47.54
C MET A 216 3.08 -20.85 47.90
N THR A 217 3.73 -20.97 49.06
CA THR A 217 4.80 -20.05 49.48
C THR A 217 6.05 -20.84 49.82
N VAL A 218 7.16 -20.44 49.22
CA VAL A 218 8.47 -21.06 49.46
C VAL A 218 8.90 -20.84 50.90
N THR A 219 9.19 -21.92 51.61
CA THR A 219 9.70 -21.91 52.99
C THR A 219 11.19 -22.23 53.05
N GLU A 220 11.70 -23.03 52.11
CA GLU A 220 13.11 -23.44 52.05
C GLU A 220 13.51 -23.70 50.59
N CYS A 221 14.70 -23.26 50.18
CA CYS A 221 15.31 -23.61 48.89
C CYS A 221 16.50 -24.56 49.15
N LYS A 222 16.46 -25.75 48.56
CA LYS A 222 17.58 -26.72 48.56
C LYS A 222 18.30 -26.68 47.20
N GLU A 223 19.23 -27.60 46.97
CA GLU A 223 20.02 -27.67 45.73
C GLU A 223 19.16 -28.09 44.51
N ASP A 224 18.31 -29.10 44.66
CA ASP A 224 17.51 -29.73 43.60
C ASP A 224 15.99 -29.65 43.82
N CYS A 225 15.56 -29.06 44.95
CA CYS A 225 14.14 -28.91 45.26
C CYS A 225 13.85 -27.66 46.09
N VAL A 226 12.57 -27.29 46.14
CA VAL A 226 12.06 -26.24 47.03
C VAL A 226 10.98 -26.82 47.92
N ILE A 227 11.00 -26.47 49.20
CA ILE A 227 9.90 -26.79 50.11
C ILE A 227 8.96 -25.60 50.13
N VAL A 228 7.67 -25.89 49.96
CA VAL A 228 6.61 -24.90 49.96
C VAL A 228 5.54 -25.23 50.99
N LYS A 229 4.88 -24.19 51.50
CA LYS A 229 3.67 -24.31 52.30
C LYS A 229 2.46 -24.01 51.43
N VAL A 230 1.55 -24.97 51.33
CA VAL A 230 0.27 -24.83 50.61
C VAL A 230 -0.62 -23.83 51.36
N LYS A 231 -1.26 -22.90 50.65
CA LYS A 231 -2.08 -21.84 51.27
C LYS A 231 -3.58 -22.12 51.25
N ASN A 232 -4.04 -22.95 50.34
CA ASN A 232 -5.45 -23.30 50.19
C ASN A 232 -5.60 -24.79 49.85
N ASP A 233 -6.78 -25.35 50.16
CA ASP A 233 -7.12 -26.69 49.72
C ASP A 233 -7.21 -26.72 48.19
N HIS A 234 -6.68 -27.77 47.55
CA HIS A 234 -6.73 -27.93 46.10
C HIS A 234 -6.68 -29.41 45.69
N ILE A 235 -7.25 -29.74 44.54
CA ILE A 235 -7.06 -31.04 43.88
C ILE A 235 -6.13 -30.81 42.70
N LEU A 236 -4.88 -31.25 42.84
CA LEU A 236 -3.89 -31.12 41.79
C LEU A 236 -3.98 -32.29 40.81
N GLU A 237 -4.15 -32.00 39.53
CA GLU A 237 -4.02 -33.00 38.46
C GLU A 237 -2.63 -32.91 37.81
N GLU A 238 -2.37 -33.73 36.80
CA GLU A 238 -1.07 -33.81 36.15
C GLU A 238 -0.79 -32.62 35.23
N LYS A 239 0.50 -32.29 35.04
CA LYS A 239 0.97 -31.35 34.01
C LYS A 239 0.31 -29.98 34.04
N LYS A 240 -0.09 -29.52 35.23
CA LYS A 240 -0.66 -28.19 35.46
C LYS A 240 0.41 -27.12 35.32
N ASN A 241 0.02 -25.96 34.81
CA ASN A 241 0.94 -24.84 34.68
C ASN A 241 1.38 -24.32 36.04
N MET A 242 2.55 -23.69 36.06
CA MET A 242 3.09 -23.01 37.22
C MET A 242 3.59 -21.63 36.84
N ASN A 243 3.27 -20.62 37.64
CA ASN A 243 3.80 -19.27 37.52
C ASN A 243 4.65 -18.96 38.75
N LEU A 244 5.73 -18.20 38.53
CA LEU A 244 6.71 -17.84 39.55
C LEU A 244 6.78 -16.32 39.67
N PRO A 245 5.79 -15.66 40.32
CA PRO A 245 5.70 -14.21 40.39
C PRO A 245 6.99 -13.53 40.80
N GLY A 246 7.52 -12.68 39.91
CA GLY A 246 8.73 -11.89 40.14
C GLY A 246 10.06 -12.64 40.06
N ALA A 247 10.04 -13.94 39.73
CA ALA A 247 11.25 -14.71 39.47
C ALA A 247 11.81 -14.40 38.08
N ALA A 248 13.14 -14.29 37.96
CA ALA A 248 13.81 -14.17 36.67
C ALA A 248 13.87 -15.57 36.02
N ILE A 249 13.01 -15.81 35.04
CA ILE A 249 12.95 -17.10 34.36
C ILE A 249 14.19 -17.26 33.46
N ARG A 250 14.72 -18.47 33.36
CA ARG A 250 15.93 -18.78 32.55
C ARG A 250 15.60 -19.86 31.53
N ILE A 251 14.70 -19.54 30.63
CA ILE A 251 14.30 -20.40 29.51
C ILE A 251 14.67 -19.67 28.21
N PRO A 252 15.11 -20.36 27.15
CA PRO A 252 15.32 -19.74 25.84
C PRO A 252 14.09 -18.96 25.37
N GLY A 253 14.31 -17.91 24.54
CA GLY A 253 13.24 -17.05 24.04
C GLY A 253 12.28 -17.73 23.07
N ILE A 254 12.70 -18.84 22.45
CA ILE A 254 11.89 -19.72 21.59
C ILE A 254 12.18 -21.17 21.96
N THR A 255 11.17 -22.04 21.92
CA THR A 255 11.34 -23.49 22.11
C THR A 255 11.53 -24.21 20.78
N ASP A 256 12.02 -25.44 20.77
CA ASP A 256 12.14 -26.27 19.56
C ASP A 256 10.80 -26.43 18.82
N LYS A 257 9.70 -26.50 19.58
CA LYS A 257 8.35 -26.53 19.02
C LYS A 257 8.02 -25.20 18.34
N ASP A 258 8.32 -24.07 18.99
CA ASP A 258 8.07 -22.75 18.39
C ASP A 258 8.89 -22.58 17.11
N GLU A 259 10.16 -23.00 17.10
CA GLU A 259 11.00 -22.98 15.90
C GLU A 259 10.37 -23.82 14.77
N ASN A 260 9.92 -25.04 15.07
CA ASN A 260 9.20 -25.86 14.10
C ASN A 260 7.91 -25.20 13.58
N ASP A 261 7.12 -24.58 14.46
CA ASP A 261 5.91 -23.86 14.07
C ASP A 261 6.22 -22.65 13.17
N LEU A 262 7.31 -21.91 13.45
CA LEU A 262 7.75 -20.78 12.65
C LEU A 262 8.25 -21.20 11.27
N LEU A 263 9.16 -22.19 11.22
CA LEU A 263 9.82 -22.62 10.00
C LEU A 263 8.93 -23.45 9.08
N ASN A 264 8.13 -24.34 9.65
CA ASN A 264 7.37 -25.34 8.89
C ASN A 264 5.89 -25.00 8.75
N PHE A 265 5.36 -24.04 9.53
CA PHE A 265 3.99 -23.55 9.37
C PHE A 265 3.93 -22.06 9.02
N ALA A 266 4.48 -21.16 9.84
CA ALA A 266 4.30 -19.72 9.69
C ALA A 266 4.77 -19.20 8.31
N ILE A 267 6.01 -19.56 7.92
CA ILE A 267 6.60 -19.16 6.65
C ILE A 267 5.88 -19.81 5.45
N PRO A 268 5.71 -21.15 5.37
CA PRO A 268 5.07 -21.77 4.20
C PRO A 268 3.61 -21.40 4.04
N GLN A 269 2.91 -21.16 5.15
CA GLN A 269 1.53 -20.70 5.13
C GLN A 269 1.41 -19.17 5.01
N ALA A 270 2.50 -18.42 4.89
CA ALA A 270 2.49 -16.96 4.73
C ALA A 270 1.57 -16.25 5.73
N VAL A 271 1.69 -16.59 7.02
CA VAL A 271 0.97 -15.88 8.09
C VAL A 271 1.43 -14.42 8.14
N ASP A 272 0.56 -13.51 8.58
CA ASP A 272 0.86 -12.08 8.55
C ASP A 272 1.60 -11.63 9.80
N ILE A 273 1.30 -12.27 10.95
CA ILE A 273 1.79 -11.90 12.28
C ILE A 273 2.18 -13.17 13.05
N VAL A 274 3.29 -13.10 13.77
CA VAL A 274 3.68 -14.05 14.82
C VAL A 274 3.64 -13.32 16.16
N SER A 275 2.93 -13.87 17.13
CA SER A 275 2.88 -13.35 18.50
C SER A 275 3.69 -14.26 19.40
N GLY A 276 4.80 -13.74 19.93
CA GLY A 276 5.67 -14.46 20.85
C GLY A 276 5.11 -14.47 22.27
N SER A 277 4.79 -15.64 22.79
CA SER A 277 4.43 -15.86 24.21
C SER A 277 5.65 -15.73 25.13
N PHE A 278 5.41 -15.22 26.34
CA PHE A 278 6.37 -15.00 27.43
C PHE A 278 7.64 -14.23 27.02
N VAL A 279 7.48 -13.19 26.19
CA VAL A 279 8.57 -12.28 25.83
C VAL A 279 8.97 -11.47 27.07
N ARG A 280 10.25 -11.52 27.43
CA ARG A 280 10.81 -10.87 28.64
C ARG A 280 11.83 -9.78 28.34
N CYS A 281 12.46 -9.83 27.18
CA CYS A 281 13.48 -8.87 26.75
C CYS A 281 13.50 -8.72 25.22
N ALA A 282 14.24 -7.72 24.73
CA ALA A 282 14.40 -7.49 23.30
C ALA A 282 15.01 -8.69 22.55
N GLU A 283 15.89 -9.46 23.20
CA GLU A 283 16.54 -10.65 22.61
C GLU A 283 15.53 -11.74 22.27
N ASN A 284 14.43 -11.88 23.02
CA ASN A 284 13.39 -12.87 22.68
C ASN A 284 12.70 -12.50 21.36
N VAL A 285 12.40 -11.21 21.16
CA VAL A 285 11.82 -10.70 19.90
C VAL A 285 12.80 -10.91 18.75
N LYS A 286 14.10 -10.65 19.00
CA LYS A 286 15.16 -10.88 18.03
C LYS A 286 15.30 -12.37 17.68
N ALA A 287 15.23 -13.28 18.64
CA ALA A 287 15.31 -14.72 18.41
C ALA A 287 14.20 -15.22 17.46
N ILE A 288 12.97 -14.74 17.64
CA ILE A 288 11.86 -15.04 16.70
C ILE A 288 12.19 -14.48 15.30
N ARG A 289 12.73 -13.26 15.23
CA ARG A 289 13.08 -12.62 13.94
C ARG A 289 14.20 -13.36 13.21
N ASP A 290 15.23 -13.77 13.94
CA ASP A 290 16.38 -14.49 13.41
C ASP A 290 15.96 -15.88 12.90
N CYS A 291 15.06 -16.56 13.63
CA CYS A 291 14.45 -17.83 13.20
C CYS A 291 13.64 -17.67 11.90
N LEU A 292 12.85 -16.60 11.78
CA LEU A 292 12.10 -16.30 10.56
C LEU A 292 13.00 -16.00 9.35
N GLY A 293 14.13 -15.31 9.59
CA GLY A 293 15.13 -14.96 8.60
C GLY A 293 14.58 -14.20 7.38
N ASP A 294 15.31 -14.23 6.27
CA ASP A 294 14.92 -13.52 5.03
C ASP A 294 13.60 -14.03 4.43
N ARG A 295 13.29 -15.32 4.64
CA ARG A 295 12.05 -15.94 4.14
C ARG A 295 10.81 -15.41 4.87
N GLY A 296 10.93 -15.10 6.16
CA GLY A 296 9.88 -14.55 6.99
C GLY A 296 9.95 -13.03 7.19
N LYS A 297 10.80 -12.29 6.45
CA LYS A 297 11.07 -10.86 6.67
C LYS A 297 9.85 -9.93 6.67
N TYR A 298 8.74 -10.35 6.05
CA TYR A 298 7.51 -9.58 5.99
C TYR A 298 6.49 -9.94 7.07
N ILE A 299 6.75 -11.01 7.85
CA ILE A 299 5.92 -11.41 8.99
C ILE A 299 6.21 -10.47 10.15
N ARG A 300 5.17 -9.91 10.76
CA ARG A 300 5.32 -9.01 11.91
C ARG A 300 5.50 -9.81 13.19
N VAL A 301 6.47 -9.45 14.02
CA VAL A 301 6.64 -10.09 15.34
C VAL A 301 6.05 -9.20 16.42
N HIS A 302 5.02 -9.71 17.09
CA HIS A 302 4.41 -9.10 18.25
C HIS A 302 4.95 -9.73 19.53
N ALA A 303 5.10 -8.92 20.58
CA ALA A 303 5.50 -9.38 21.91
C ALA A 303 4.30 -9.42 22.86
N LYS A 304 4.08 -10.55 23.52
CA LYS A 304 3.07 -10.68 24.59
C LYS A 304 3.72 -10.36 25.93
N ILE A 305 3.17 -9.35 26.61
CA ILE A 305 3.68 -8.87 27.90
C ILE A 305 2.93 -9.60 29.00
N GLU A 306 3.62 -10.59 29.59
CA GLU A 306 3.02 -11.61 30.46
C GLU A 306 3.73 -11.72 31.82
N SER A 307 4.79 -10.93 32.05
CA SER A 307 5.62 -11.02 33.27
C SER A 307 6.09 -9.66 33.79
N ILE A 308 6.47 -9.61 35.07
CA ILE A 308 7.10 -8.43 35.67
C ILE A 308 8.42 -8.09 34.99
N GLU A 309 9.19 -9.10 34.57
CA GLU A 309 10.44 -8.91 33.84
C GLU A 309 10.19 -8.16 32.52
N ALA A 310 9.18 -8.59 31.76
CA ALA A 310 8.75 -7.90 30.54
C ALA A 310 8.31 -6.44 30.80
N LEU A 311 7.63 -6.18 31.92
CA LEU A 311 7.25 -4.82 32.31
C LEU A 311 8.45 -3.93 32.61
N ARG A 312 9.49 -4.47 33.26
CA ARG A 312 10.73 -3.74 33.53
C ARG A 312 11.48 -3.42 32.23
N ASN A 313 11.44 -4.33 31.27
CA ASN A 313 12.11 -4.22 29.97
C ASN A 313 11.18 -3.68 28.86
N ILE A 314 10.04 -3.07 29.21
CA ILE A 314 9.00 -2.75 28.22
C ILE A 314 9.48 -1.81 27.11
N ASP A 315 10.38 -0.87 27.42
CA ASP A 315 10.86 0.12 26.46
C ASP A 315 11.74 -0.50 25.36
N GLU A 316 12.66 -1.41 25.72
CA GLU A 316 13.48 -2.14 24.74
C GLU A 316 12.66 -3.15 23.92
N ILE A 317 11.65 -3.79 24.54
CA ILE A 317 10.74 -4.71 23.85
C ILE A 317 9.92 -3.94 22.80
N ILE A 318 9.38 -2.77 23.15
CA ILE A 318 8.65 -1.90 22.20
C ILE A 318 9.53 -1.47 21.03
N GLN A 319 10.80 -1.18 21.28
CA GLN A 319 11.74 -0.82 20.24
C GLN A 319 11.99 -1.97 19.26
N ALA A 320 12.15 -3.19 19.76
CA ALA A 320 12.45 -4.39 18.97
C ALA A 320 11.21 -4.99 18.25
N ALA A 321 10.03 -4.91 18.86
CA ALA A 321 8.80 -5.54 18.35
C ALA A 321 8.11 -4.71 17.26
N ASP A 322 7.30 -5.37 16.42
CA ASP A 322 6.41 -4.70 15.46
C ASP A 322 5.06 -4.31 16.07
N GLY A 323 4.69 -4.92 17.20
CA GLY A 323 3.46 -4.66 17.95
C GLY A 323 3.49 -5.34 19.32
N ILE A 324 2.55 -4.96 20.19
CA ILE A 324 2.52 -5.37 21.60
C ILE A 324 1.16 -5.97 21.95
N HIS A 325 1.15 -7.01 22.80
CA HIS A 325 -0.07 -7.56 23.39
C HIS A 325 -0.02 -7.41 24.91
N VAL A 326 -1.09 -6.85 25.47
CA VAL A 326 -1.32 -6.77 26.91
C VAL A 326 -2.11 -8.00 27.34
N SER A 327 -1.40 -9.07 27.71
CA SER A 327 -1.98 -10.35 28.16
C SER A 327 -2.39 -10.27 29.63
N ARG A 328 -3.59 -9.76 29.90
CA ARG A 328 -4.05 -9.42 31.27
C ARG A 328 -4.20 -10.63 32.18
N GLY A 329 -4.60 -11.79 31.65
CA GLY A 329 -4.75 -13.04 32.38
C GLY A 329 -3.41 -13.51 32.94
N ASP A 330 -2.41 -13.69 32.08
CA ASP A 330 -1.07 -14.11 32.48
C ASP A 330 -0.38 -13.05 33.35
N LEU A 331 -0.50 -11.77 32.98
CA LEU A 331 0.05 -10.68 33.78
C LEU A 331 -0.62 -10.56 35.16
N GLY A 332 -1.90 -10.91 35.27
CA GLY A 332 -2.65 -10.98 36.51
C GLY A 332 -2.23 -12.13 37.43
N MET A 333 -1.50 -13.12 36.92
CA MET A 333 -0.85 -14.14 37.76
C MET A 333 0.43 -13.60 38.41
N GLU A 334 1.05 -12.61 37.80
CA GLU A 334 2.33 -12.04 38.23
C GLU A 334 2.15 -10.81 39.14
N LEU A 335 1.13 -10.00 38.89
CA LEU A 335 0.80 -8.80 39.66
C LEU A 335 -0.37 -9.00 40.61
N SER A 336 -0.53 -8.10 41.58
CA SER A 336 -1.80 -8.01 42.31
C SER A 336 -2.92 -7.55 41.35
N PRO A 337 -4.16 -8.05 41.50
CA PRO A 337 -5.27 -7.71 40.59
C PRO A 337 -5.51 -6.20 40.43
N GLU A 338 -5.41 -5.44 41.52
CA GLU A 338 -5.57 -3.99 41.54
C GLU A 338 -4.44 -3.22 40.84
N GLN A 339 -3.36 -3.88 40.43
CA GLN A 339 -2.23 -3.27 39.72
C GLN A 339 -2.26 -3.51 38.21
N VAL A 340 -3.04 -4.50 37.73
CA VAL A 340 -3.06 -4.90 36.31
C VAL A 340 -3.50 -3.74 35.41
N PHE A 341 -4.49 -2.96 35.84
CA PHE A 341 -4.99 -1.82 35.07
C PHE A 341 -3.92 -0.71 34.90
N LEU A 342 -3.03 -0.54 35.89
CA LEU A 342 -1.92 0.42 35.81
C LEU A 342 -0.92 -0.02 34.72
N ALA A 343 -0.59 -1.30 34.69
CA ALA A 343 0.30 -1.88 33.68
C ALA A 343 -0.31 -1.75 32.27
N GLN A 344 -1.60 -2.08 32.11
CA GLN A 344 -2.32 -1.92 30.84
C GLN A 344 -2.21 -0.49 30.30
N LYS A 345 -2.60 0.51 31.10
CA LYS A 345 -2.56 1.93 30.68
C LYS A 345 -1.15 2.36 30.29
N MET A 346 -0.15 1.97 31.07
CA MET A 346 1.24 2.27 30.78
C MET A 346 1.72 1.66 29.46
N ILE A 347 1.47 0.36 29.23
CA ILE A 347 1.90 -0.35 28.02
C ILE A 347 1.24 0.26 26.79
N ILE A 348 -0.09 0.43 26.82
CA ILE A 348 -0.86 1.00 25.70
C ILE A 348 -0.33 2.40 25.37
N ARG A 349 -0.10 3.25 26.38
CA ARG A 349 0.40 4.60 26.17
C ARG A 349 1.79 4.61 25.53
N LYS A 350 2.72 3.78 26.02
CA LYS A 350 4.08 3.68 25.46
C LYS A 350 4.07 3.17 24.01
N ALA A 351 3.26 2.14 23.71
CA ALA A 351 3.11 1.60 22.36
C ALA A 351 2.50 2.63 21.39
N ASN A 352 1.48 3.37 21.82
CA ASN A 352 0.86 4.46 21.06
C ASN A 352 1.88 5.56 20.72
N ILE A 353 2.71 6.00 21.69
CA ILE A 353 3.76 7.00 21.45
C ILE A 353 4.80 6.47 20.45
N ALA A 354 5.15 5.19 20.53
CA ALA A 354 6.07 4.54 19.60
C ALA A 354 5.46 4.29 18.20
N GLY A 355 4.14 4.47 18.02
CA GLY A 355 3.45 4.15 16.77
C GLY A 355 3.40 2.64 16.46
N LYS A 356 3.44 1.81 17.50
CA LYS A 356 3.37 0.35 17.40
C LYS A 356 1.95 -0.11 17.74
N PRO A 357 1.31 -0.96 16.92
CA PRO A 357 0.00 -1.51 17.23
C PRO A 357 0.00 -2.21 18.59
N VAL A 358 -1.01 -1.90 19.40
CA VAL A 358 -1.20 -2.55 20.72
C VAL A 358 -2.53 -3.28 20.79
N VAL A 359 -2.50 -4.51 21.28
CA VAL A 359 -3.63 -5.41 21.42
C VAL A 359 -3.93 -5.61 22.90
N THR A 360 -5.17 -5.42 23.32
CA THR A 360 -5.62 -5.81 24.66
C THR A 360 -6.25 -7.18 24.58
N SER A 361 -5.76 -8.13 25.38
CA SER A 361 -6.12 -9.54 25.28
C SER A 361 -6.53 -10.15 26.62
N THR A 362 -7.23 -11.30 26.53
CA THR A 362 -7.74 -12.16 27.62
C THR A 362 -8.80 -11.51 28.50
N GLN A 363 -9.78 -12.31 28.95
CA GLN A 363 -10.88 -11.89 29.84
C GLN A 363 -11.65 -10.64 29.35
N MET A 364 -11.89 -10.52 28.04
CA MET A 364 -12.62 -9.36 27.49
C MET A 364 -14.15 -9.56 27.63
N LEU A 365 -14.70 -10.63 27.06
CA LEU A 365 -16.13 -10.98 27.14
C LEU A 365 -16.28 -12.44 27.60
N GLN A 366 -15.50 -12.85 28.60
CA GLN A 366 -15.34 -14.24 29.03
C GLN A 366 -16.67 -14.92 29.34
N SER A 367 -17.64 -14.22 29.94
CA SER A 367 -18.94 -14.78 30.28
C SER A 367 -19.77 -15.18 29.04
N MET A 368 -19.43 -14.63 27.86
CA MET A 368 -20.07 -14.97 26.58
C MET A 368 -19.64 -16.32 26.00
N THR A 369 -18.71 -17.03 26.64
CA THR A 369 -18.48 -18.45 26.30
C THR A 369 -19.73 -19.28 26.55
N GLU A 370 -20.47 -18.96 27.62
CA GLU A 370 -21.64 -19.70 28.07
C GLU A 370 -22.95 -18.91 27.93
N ASN A 371 -22.88 -17.58 27.89
CA ASN A 371 -24.06 -16.71 27.89
C ASN A 371 -24.17 -15.90 26.58
N PRO A 372 -25.39 -15.58 26.11
CA PRO A 372 -25.57 -14.76 24.91
C PRO A 372 -25.30 -13.27 25.14
N HIS A 373 -25.15 -12.84 26.40
CA HIS A 373 -24.87 -11.45 26.78
C HIS A 373 -23.71 -11.39 27.77
N PRO A 374 -22.84 -10.37 27.66
CA PRO A 374 -21.78 -10.16 28.62
C PRO A 374 -22.33 -9.54 29.92
N SER A 375 -21.51 -9.55 30.97
CA SER A 375 -21.74 -8.75 32.16
C SER A 375 -21.50 -7.26 31.88
N TYR A 376 -22.11 -6.38 32.67
CA TYR A 376 -21.88 -4.94 32.55
C TYR A 376 -20.42 -4.56 32.84
N ALA A 377 -19.75 -5.28 33.73
CA ALA A 377 -18.33 -5.06 34.01
C ALA A 377 -17.47 -5.34 32.77
N GLU A 378 -17.70 -6.44 32.06
CA GLU A 378 -17.03 -6.77 30.79
C GLU A 378 -17.28 -5.70 29.72
N CYS A 379 -18.51 -5.18 29.61
CA CYS A 379 -18.79 -4.06 28.70
C CYS A 379 -17.93 -2.82 29.02
N THR A 380 -17.84 -2.45 30.30
CA THR A 380 -17.03 -1.29 30.71
C THR A 380 -15.54 -1.53 30.53
N ASP A 381 -15.07 -2.76 30.72
CA ASP A 381 -13.66 -3.13 30.51
C ASP A 381 -13.25 -2.97 29.05
N VAL A 382 -14.06 -3.52 28.13
CA VAL A 382 -13.90 -3.33 26.68
C VAL A 382 -13.90 -1.85 26.30
N ALA A 383 -14.86 -1.06 26.79
CA ALA A 383 -14.94 0.36 26.50
C ALA A 383 -13.69 1.12 27.00
N ASN A 384 -13.21 0.81 28.21
CA ASN A 384 -12.02 1.46 28.77
C ASN A 384 -10.74 1.09 28.00
N ALA A 385 -10.61 -0.13 27.49
CA ALA A 385 -9.47 -0.50 26.65
C ALA A 385 -9.43 0.33 25.34
N VAL A 386 -10.59 0.60 24.74
CA VAL A 386 -10.72 1.50 23.59
C VAL A 386 -10.32 2.93 23.96
N ILE A 387 -10.78 3.43 25.11
CA ILE A 387 -10.47 4.77 25.61
C ILE A 387 -8.98 4.94 25.96
N ASP A 388 -8.36 3.89 26.49
CA ASP A 388 -6.91 3.84 26.73
C ASP A 388 -6.11 3.94 25.41
N GLY A 389 -6.76 3.64 24.29
CA GLY A 389 -6.22 3.77 22.95
C GLY A 389 -5.66 2.46 22.40
N THR A 390 -6.26 1.32 22.73
CA THR A 390 -5.92 0.03 22.11
C THR A 390 -6.19 0.06 20.60
N ASP A 391 -5.33 -0.57 19.79
CA ASP A 391 -5.57 -0.70 18.35
C ASP A 391 -6.52 -1.85 18.04
N ALA A 392 -6.36 -2.94 18.76
CA ALA A 392 -7.18 -4.13 18.63
C ALA A 392 -7.55 -4.72 19.99
N MET A 393 -8.62 -5.52 20.00
CA MET A 393 -9.01 -6.36 21.13
C MET A 393 -9.12 -7.80 20.68
N MET A 394 -8.87 -8.74 21.61
CA MET A 394 -8.81 -10.16 21.29
C MET A 394 -9.89 -10.96 22.04
N LEU A 395 -10.76 -11.61 21.28
CA LEU A 395 -11.64 -12.68 21.74
C LEU A 395 -10.88 -14.01 21.70
N SER A 396 -10.88 -14.73 22.81
CA SER A 396 -10.11 -15.95 23.02
C SER A 396 -11.02 -17.17 23.07
N ALA A 397 -11.48 -17.58 24.24
CA ALA A 397 -12.36 -18.73 24.38
C ALA A 397 -13.73 -18.48 23.75
N GLU A 398 -14.18 -17.21 23.74
CA GLU A 398 -15.47 -16.76 23.25
C GLU A 398 -15.71 -17.20 21.79
N THR A 399 -14.71 -17.05 20.92
CA THR A 399 -14.82 -17.43 19.50
C THR A 399 -14.28 -18.82 19.20
N ALA A 400 -13.32 -19.31 19.99
CA ALA A 400 -12.67 -20.59 19.74
C ALA A 400 -13.49 -21.81 20.21
N LYS A 401 -14.16 -21.70 21.36
CA LYS A 401 -14.96 -22.81 21.93
C LYS A 401 -16.31 -22.37 22.53
N GLY A 402 -16.64 -21.09 22.49
CA GLY A 402 -17.86 -20.55 23.07
C GLY A 402 -19.12 -20.94 22.31
N LYS A 403 -20.26 -20.91 23.00
CA LYS A 403 -21.59 -21.18 22.43
C LYS A 403 -22.10 -20.05 21.52
N TYR A 404 -21.61 -18.82 21.74
CA TYR A 404 -22.09 -17.60 21.08
C TYR A 404 -20.97 -16.81 20.37
N PRO A 405 -20.20 -17.44 19.46
CA PRO A 405 -19.00 -16.83 18.88
C PRO A 405 -19.33 -15.59 18.03
N ILE A 406 -20.44 -15.60 17.30
CA ILE A 406 -20.83 -14.50 16.40
C ILE A 406 -21.37 -13.31 17.22
N GLU A 407 -22.19 -13.60 18.23
CA GLU A 407 -22.76 -12.61 19.14
C GLU A 407 -21.66 -11.92 19.95
N ALA A 408 -20.61 -12.64 20.37
CA ALA A 408 -19.46 -12.06 21.05
C ALA A 408 -18.76 -11.03 20.17
N VAL A 409 -18.50 -11.33 18.88
CA VAL A 409 -17.90 -10.37 17.94
C VAL A 409 -18.81 -9.17 17.71
N ARG A 410 -20.11 -9.38 17.49
CA ARG A 410 -21.08 -8.29 17.29
C ARG A 410 -21.18 -7.38 18.51
N THR A 411 -21.18 -7.97 19.71
CA THR A 411 -21.25 -7.21 20.97
C THR A 411 -19.98 -6.40 21.19
N MET A 412 -18.81 -7.01 21.01
CA MET A 412 -17.52 -6.33 21.03
C MET A 412 -17.50 -5.15 20.05
N ALA A 413 -17.96 -5.36 18.82
CA ALA A 413 -18.00 -4.32 17.79
C ALA A 413 -18.90 -3.15 18.18
N LYS A 414 -20.09 -3.40 18.77
CA LYS A 414 -20.98 -2.35 19.26
C LYS A 414 -20.35 -1.53 20.37
N ILE A 415 -19.73 -2.18 21.36
CA ILE A 415 -19.05 -1.47 22.45
C ILE A 415 -17.91 -0.61 21.91
N CYS A 416 -17.16 -1.09 20.90
CA CYS A 416 -16.14 -0.28 20.23
C CYS A 416 -16.73 1.00 19.61
N ILE A 417 -17.86 0.89 18.91
CA ILE A 417 -18.50 2.04 18.25
C ILE A 417 -18.88 3.11 19.28
N GLU A 418 -19.49 2.71 20.40
CA GLU A 418 -19.87 3.63 21.48
C GLU A 418 -18.65 4.26 22.15
N ALA A 419 -17.64 3.46 22.50
CA ALA A 419 -16.42 3.96 23.12
C ALA A 419 -15.60 4.87 22.19
N GLU A 420 -15.68 4.68 20.87
CA GLU A 420 -15.04 5.55 19.90
C GLU A 420 -15.75 6.90 19.74
N ALA A 421 -17.07 6.95 19.98
CA ALA A 421 -17.87 8.17 19.83
C ALA A 421 -17.54 9.23 20.89
N VAL A 422 -17.01 8.82 22.05
CA VAL A 422 -16.69 9.74 23.17
C VAL A 422 -15.27 10.31 23.09
N LEU A 423 -14.46 9.91 22.11
CA LEU A 423 -13.06 10.34 22.01
C LEU A 423 -12.90 11.66 21.29
N ASP A 424 -12.26 12.64 21.94
CA ASP A 424 -11.73 13.84 21.28
C ASP A 424 -10.39 13.51 20.61
N ASN A 425 -10.47 13.09 19.34
CA ASN A 425 -9.29 12.77 18.53
C ASN A 425 -8.39 14.00 18.29
N GLY A 426 -8.93 15.22 18.33
CA GLY A 426 -8.14 16.44 18.24
C GLY A 426 -7.23 16.65 19.46
N GLU A 427 -7.71 16.36 20.67
CA GLU A 427 -6.87 16.35 21.86
C GLU A 427 -5.89 15.18 21.87
N ILE A 428 -6.33 13.97 21.49
CA ILE A 428 -5.45 12.81 21.38
C ILE A 428 -4.27 13.10 20.43
N TYR A 429 -4.54 13.74 19.29
CA TYR A 429 -3.53 14.21 18.35
C TYR A 429 -2.52 15.17 19.03
N ARG A 430 -3.02 16.25 19.65
CA ARG A 430 -2.18 17.28 20.29
C ARG A 430 -1.28 16.68 21.36
N VAL A 431 -1.84 15.89 22.27
CA VAL A 431 -1.08 15.27 23.36
C VAL A 431 -0.04 14.30 22.79
N THR A 432 -0.42 13.42 21.86
CA THR A 432 0.50 12.43 21.26
C THR A 432 1.65 13.11 20.53
N ARG A 433 1.37 14.16 19.75
CA ARG A 433 2.40 14.94 19.07
C ARG A 433 3.32 15.69 20.02
N SER A 434 2.80 16.19 21.14
CA SER A 434 3.60 16.92 22.14
C SER A 434 4.62 16.03 22.88
N VAL A 435 4.28 14.76 23.12
CA VAL A 435 5.15 13.81 23.84
C VAL A 435 5.99 12.94 22.91
N THR A 436 5.76 12.98 21.61
CA THR A 436 6.57 12.21 20.65
C THR A 436 8.00 12.80 20.60
N PRO A 437 9.05 11.97 20.74
CA PRO A 437 10.44 12.43 20.69
C PRO A 437 10.79 13.17 19.41
N ARG A 438 11.65 14.19 19.51
CA ARG A 438 12.14 15.01 18.39
C ARG A 438 13.64 14.78 18.14
N PRO A 439 14.16 14.97 16.91
CA PRO A 439 13.44 15.39 15.71
C PRO A 439 12.58 14.28 15.08
N PHE A 440 11.50 14.66 14.41
CA PHE A 440 10.68 13.71 13.65
C PHE A 440 11.42 13.29 12.37
N SER A 441 11.16 12.07 11.90
CA SER A 441 11.51 11.68 10.53
C SER A 441 10.70 12.48 9.51
N MET A 442 11.15 12.51 8.24
CA MET A 442 10.40 13.16 7.16
C MET A 442 8.97 12.58 7.05
N SER A 443 8.85 11.26 6.96
CA SER A 443 7.56 10.58 6.83
C SER A 443 6.64 10.85 8.03
N GLU A 444 7.19 10.92 9.24
CA GLU A 444 6.40 11.23 10.44
C GLU A 444 5.97 12.69 10.51
N THR A 445 6.83 13.62 10.08
CA THR A 445 6.50 15.04 9.96
C THR A 445 5.31 15.23 9.02
N ILE A 446 5.35 14.57 7.87
CA ILE A 446 4.32 14.65 6.82
C ILE A 446 3.03 13.97 7.28
N ALA A 447 3.12 12.78 7.88
CA ALA A 447 1.94 12.08 8.43
C ALA A 447 1.27 12.89 9.57
N SER A 448 2.07 13.44 10.49
CA SER A 448 1.55 14.28 11.58
C SER A 448 0.86 15.55 11.06
N SER A 449 1.44 16.18 10.02
CA SER A 449 0.87 17.37 9.39
C SER A 449 -0.39 17.05 8.57
N ALA A 450 -0.44 15.89 7.92
CA ALA A 450 -1.63 15.42 7.21
C ALA A 450 -2.81 15.19 8.17
N VAL A 451 -2.54 14.65 9.36
CA VAL A 451 -3.58 14.49 10.41
C VAL A 451 -4.04 15.85 10.93
N GLU A 452 -3.13 16.79 11.21
CA GLU A 452 -3.48 18.17 11.59
C GLU A 452 -4.41 18.81 10.56
N THR A 453 -3.99 18.75 9.29
CA THR A 453 -4.75 19.28 8.15
C THR A 453 -6.13 18.63 8.07
N SER A 454 -6.22 17.31 8.28
CA SER A 454 -7.50 16.59 8.25
C SER A 454 -8.49 17.05 9.33
N ILE A 455 -7.98 17.44 10.51
CA ILE A 455 -8.78 17.97 11.61
C ILE A 455 -9.27 19.37 11.23
N ASP A 456 -8.38 20.24 10.75
CA ASP A 456 -8.68 21.63 10.42
C ASP A 456 -9.73 21.76 9.30
N VAL A 457 -9.60 20.97 8.24
CA VAL A 457 -10.55 20.98 7.11
C VAL A 457 -11.75 20.05 7.32
N LYS A 458 -11.83 19.39 8.48
CA LYS A 458 -12.83 18.36 8.82
C LYS A 458 -12.97 17.29 7.72
N ALA A 459 -11.83 16.81 7.21
CA ALA A 459 -11.80 15.80 6.18
C ALA A 459 -12.49 14.52 6.65
N LYS A 460 -13.24 13.87 5.74
CA LYS A 460 -13.90 12.59 6.02
C LYS A 460 -12.97 11.40 5.78
N LEU A 461 -12.00 11.57 4.88
CA LEU A 461 -11.11 10.52 4.43
C LEU A 461 -9.66 11.02 4.30
N ILE A 462 -8.72 10.17 4.71
CA ILE A 462 -7.29 10.29 4.41
C ILE A 462 -6.94 9.12 3.49
N ILE A 463 -6.49 9.41 2.27
CA ILE A 463 -6.02 8.40 1.31
C ILE A 463 -4.50 8.34 1.40
N SER A 464 -3.97 7.15 1.70
CA SER A 464 -2.54 6.89 1.84
C SER A 464 -2.07 5.88 0.82
N PHE A 465 -1.27 6.30 -0.14
CA PHE A 465 -0.57 5.39 -1.05
C PHE A 465 0.64 4.80 -0.35
N THR A 466 0.70 3.47 -0.26
CA THR A 466 1.73 2.80 0.54
C THR A 466 2.07 1.41 0.01
N GLU A 467 3.36 1.09 -0.02
CA GLU A 467 3.82 -0.27 -0.38
C GLU A 467 4.05 -1.13 0.86
N THR A 468 4.71 -0.55 1.87
CA THR A 468 5.10 -1.25 3.11
C THR A 468 4.15 -1.00 4.28
N GLY A 469 3.22 -0.06 4.14
CA GLY A 469 2.28 0.38 5.18
C GLY A 469 2.88 1.33 6.22
N PHE A 470 4.16 1.68 6.13
CA PHE A 470 4.84 2.49 7.15
C PHE A 470 4.20 3.88 7.33
N SER A 471 3.97 4.62 6.25
CA SER A 471 3.30 5.93 6.26
C SER A 471 1.89 5.87 6.84
N THR A 472 1.13 4.84 6.49
CA THR A 472 -0.23 4.63 6.99
C THR A 472 -0.25 4.34 8.49
N LYS A 473 0.72 3.57 9.01
CA LYS A 473 0.84 3.35 10.46
C LYS A 473 1.15 4.65 11.21
N LEU A 474 1.96 5.54 10.62
CA LEU A 474 2.22 6.86 11.20
C LEU A 474 0.96 7.74 11.20
N LEU A 475 0.11 7.68 10.18
CA LEU A 475 -1.21 8.34 10.23
C LEU A 475 -2.07 7.77 11.36
N ALA A 476 -2.13 6.43 11.48
CA ALA A 476 -2.92 5.76 12.51
C ALA A 476 -2.43 6.05 13.94
N LYS A 477 -1.12 6.25 14.13
CA LYS A 477 -0.50 6.69 15.40
C LYS A 477 -1.13 7.97 15.93
N TYR A 478 -1.43 8.92 15.04
CA TYR A 478 -1.97 10.23 15.38
C TYR A 478 -3.50 10.26 15.49
N ARG A 479 -4.17 9.10 15.35
CA ARG A 479 -5.60 8.87 15.65
C ARG A 479 -6.56 9.91 15.02
N PRO A 480 -6.56 10.14 13.69
CA PRO A 480 -7.47 11.10 13.06
C PRO A 480 -8.96 10.72 13.19
N ASP A 481 -9.83 11.73 13.20
CA ASP A 481 -11.28 11.57 13.05
C ASP A 481 -11.65 10.98 11.69
N ALA A 482 -10.95 11.42 10.64
CA ALA A 482 -11.08 10.89 9.29
C ALA A 482 -10.80 9.38 9.26
N ARG A 483 -11.47 8.66 8.36
CA ARG A 483 -11.10 7.27 8.05
C ARG A 483 -9.82 7.25 7.23
N ILE A 484 -8.95 6.27 7.43
CA ILE A 484 -7.74 6.11 6.62
C ILE A 484 -7.97 5.01 5.60
N LEU A 485 -7.80 5.30 4.31
CA LEU A 485 -7.80 4.34 3.22
C LEU A 485 -6.37 4.14 2.71
N ALA A 486 -5.80 2.97 3.01
CA ALA A 486 -4.52 2.53 2.48
C ALA A 486 -4.70 1.97 1.06
N VAL A 487 -4.08 2.59 0.07
CA VAL A 487 -4.02 2.05 -1.29
C VAL A 487 -2.68 1.38 -1.47
N THR A 488 -2.69 0.08 -1.80
CA THR A 488 -1.47 -0.74 -1.86
C THR A 488 -1.56 -1.86 -2.88
N ALA A 489 -0.46 -2.22 -3.54
CA ALA A 489 -0.40 -3.42 -4.37
C ALA A 489 -0.15 -4.71 -3.55
N SER A 490 0.43 -4.57 -2.36
CA SER A 490 0.81 -5.68 -1.50
C SER A 490 -0.36 -6.24 -0.70
N ALA A 491 -0.69 -7.51 -0.95
CA ALA A 491 -1.76 -8.21 -0.23
C ALA A 491 -1.44 -8.39 1.26
N SER A 492 -0.17 -8.63 1.62
CA SER A 492 0.24 -8.75 3.03
C SER A 492 0.16 -7.41 3.75
N THR A 493 0.59 -6.32 3.09
CA THR A 493 0.45 -4.96 3.63
C THR A 493 -1.02 -4.62 3.89
N ALA A 494 -1.91 -4.91 2.93
CA ALA A 494 -3.35 -4.70 3.09
C ALA A 494 -3.92 -5.45 4.31
N ARG A 495 -3.62 -6.76 4.42
CA ARG A 495 -4.07 -7.58 5.56
C ARG A 495 -3.52 -7.06 6.89
N GLN A 496 -2.21 -6.78 6.98
CA GLN A 496 -1.57 -6.29 8.21
C GLN A 496 -2.14 -4.95 8.67
N LEU A 497 -2.35 -4.01 7.74
CA LEU A 497 -2.92 -2.69 8.07
C LEU A 497 -4.38 -2.80 8.52
N VAL A 498 -5.22 -3.53 7.78
CA VAL A 498 -6.64 -3.72 8.13
C VAL A 498 -6.78 -4.50 9.45
N GLY A 499 -5.88 -5.44 9.70
CA GLY A 499 -5.85 -6.29 10.88
C GLY A 499 -5.52 -5.54 12.17
N LEU A 500 -4.55 -4.62 12.15
CA LEU A 500 -3.94 -4.09 13.38
C LEU A 500 -3.84 -2.57 13.46
N SER A 501 -4.06 -1.81 12.38
CA SER A 501 -3.98 -0.35 12.43
C SER A 501 -5.37 0.26 12.64
N ARG A 502 -5.63 0.82 13.82
CA ARG A 502 -6.94 1.41 14.15
C ARG A 502 -7.35 2.46 13.11
N GLY A 503 -8.60 2.38 12.66
CA GLY A 503 -9.19 3.32 11.71
C GLY A 503 -8.73 3.19 10.26
N VAL A 504 -7.91 2.17 9.96
CA VAL A 504 -7.42 1.90 8.60
C VAL A 504 -8.29 0.87 7.87
N SER A 505 -8.67 1.18 6.64
CA SER A 505 -9.19 0.24 5.64
C SER A 505 -8.21 0.18 4.47
N ALA A 506 -8.29 -0.83 3.61
CA ALA A 506 -7.37 -0.98 2.48
C ALA A 506 -8.13 -1.20 1.17
N LEU A 507 -7.61 -0.60 0.10
CA LEU A 507 -7.94 -0.90 -1.28
C LEU A 507 -6.70 -1.54 -1.92
N ARG A 508 -6.79 -2.84 -2.19
CA ARG A 508 -5.74 -3.53 -2.92
C ARG A 508 -5.86 -3.22 -4.42
N VAL A 509 -4.77 -2.71 -5.00
CA VAL A 509 -4.65 -2.43 -6.44
C VAL A 509 -3.64 -3.40 -7.07
N GLU A 510 -3.59 -3.44 -8.39
CA GLU A 510 -2.63 -4.29 -9.12
C GLU A 510 -1.26 -3.62 -9.25
N SER A 511 -1.24 -2.29 -9.37
CA SER A 511 -0.03 -1.49 -9.55
C SER A 511 -0.17 -0.15 -8.83
N MET A 512 0.96 0.35 -8.33
CA MET A 512 1.07 1.65 -7.64
C MET A 512 1.43 2.80 -8.58
N LEU A 513 1.38 2.60 -9.90
CA LEU A 513 1.67 3.62 -10.91
C LEU A 513 0.47 4.56 -11.13
N GLY A 514 0.74 5.86 -11.24
CA GLY A 514 -0.26 6.88 -11.59
C GLY A 514 -1.11 7.30 -10.40
N VAL A 515 -0.53 8.06 -9.47
CA VAL A 515 -1.21 8.54 -8.24
C VAL A 515 -2.55 9.21 -8.52
N ASP A 516 -2.69 10.01 -9.58
CA ASP A 516 -3.97 10.67 -9.91
C ASP A 516 -5.06 9.66 -10.30
N SER A 517 -4.73 8.65 -11.11
CA SER A 517 -5.66 7.57 -11.49
C SER A 517 -6.06 6.74 -10.28
N LEU A 518 -5.09 6.40 -9.42
CA LEU A 518 -5.35 5.69 -8.18
C LEU A 518 -6.18 6.52 -7.19
N THR A 519 -6.01 7.85 -7.19
CA THR A 519 -6.82 8.76 -6.39
C THR A 519 -8.28 8.71 -6.83
N ILE A 520 -8.55 8.76 -8.14
CA ILE A 520 -9.92 8.63 -8.67
C ILE A 520 -10.53 7.28 -8.27
N LYS A 521 -9.79 6.17 -8.41
CA LYS A 521 -10.25 4.84 -7.99
C LYS A 521 -10.53 4.78 -6.49
N ALA A 522 -9.66 5.35 -5.66
CA ALA A 522 -9.83 5.36 -4.20
C ALA A 522 -11.05 6.19 -3.77
N ILE A 523 -11.31 7.33 -4.42
CA ILE A 523 -12.51 8.14 -4.19
C ILE A 523 -13.78 7.38 -4.63
N ALA A 524 -13.75 6.74 -5.80
CA ALA A 524 -14.88 5.95 -6.28
C ALA A 524 -15.20 4.81 -5.31
N TYR A 525 -14.19 4.04 -4.90
CA TYR A 525 -14.32 2.99 -3.91
C TYR A 525 -14.91 3.51 -2.58
N ALA A 526 -14.39 4.62 -2.06
CA ALA A 526 -14.89 5.20 -0.81
C ALA A 526 -16.33 5.71 -0.92
N LYS A 527 -16.79 6.12 -2.10
CA LYS A 527 -18.20 6.49 -2.36
C LYS A 527 -19.10 5.27 -2.47
N GLU A 528 -18.66 4.22 -3.16
CA GLU A 528 -19.38 2.94 -3.27
C GLU A 528 -19.62 2.32 -1.89
N GLU A 529 -18.64 2.43 -1.01
CA GLU A 529 -18.72 1.98 0.39
C GLU A 529 -19.52 2.95 1.30
N GLY A 530 -19.97 4.09 0.77
CA GLY A 530 -20.76 5.10 1.50
C GLY A 530 -19.97 5.89 2.56
N TRP A 531 -18.65 5.97 2.46
CA TRP A 531 -17.81 6.66 3.46
C TRP A 531 -17.71 8.17 3.22
N ILE A 532 -17.86 8.60 1.97
CA ILE A 532 -17.79 9.99 1.55
C ILE A 532 -18.86 10.29 0.51
N VAL A 533 -19.27 11.55 0.41
CA VAL A 533 -20.15 12.08 -0.63
C VAL A 533 -19.46 13.17 -1.44
N ASN A 534 -20.09 13.65 -2.50
CA ASN A 534 -19.54 14.79 -3.24
C ASN A 534 -19.53 16.04 -2.34
N GLY A 535 -18.46 16.83 -2.41
CA GLY A 535 -18.24 18.00 -1.57
C GLY A 535 -17.42 17.73 -0.30
N ASP A 536 -17.19 16.46 0.06
CA ASP A 536 -16.36 16.14 1.23
C ASP A 536 -14.88 16.43 0.97
N ASN A 537 -14.22 17.00 1.98
CA ASN A 537 -12.77 17.18 1.98
C ASN A 537 -12.04 15.86 2.21
N ILE A 538 -10.98 15.65 1.42
CA ILE A 538 -10.10 14.47 1.46
C ILE A 538 -8.66 14.94 1.57
N VAL A 539 -7.89 14.29 2.43
CA VAL A 539 -6.44 14.48 2.50
C VAL A 539 -5.74 13.31 1.81
N LEU A 540 -4.81 13.61 0.92
CA LEU A 540 -4.00 12.64 0.19
C LEU A 540 -2.57 12.68 0.75
N ILE A 541 -1.94 11.52 0.90
CA ILE A 541 -0.52 11.40 1.21
C ILE A 541 0.17 10.39 0.28
N HIS A 542 1.31 10.79 -0.30
CA HIS A 542 2.15 9.93 -1.14
C HIS A 542 3.62 10.40 -1.17
N GLY A 543 4.46 9.66 -1.91
CA GLY A 543 5.81 10.06 -2.26
C GLY A 543 5.87 10.83 -3.57
N LEU A 544 6.88 11.68 -3.75
CA LEU A 544 7.14 12.39 -5.02
C LEU A 544 7.31 11.43 -6.21
N HIS A 545 7.83 10.23 -5.98
CA HIS A 545 8.01 9.22 -7.01
C HIS A 545 7.06 8.06 -6.79
N ASP A 546 6.32 7.70 -7.84
CA ASP A 546 5.44 6.54 -7.86
C ASP A 546 6.25 5.25 -7.64
N ALA A 547 5.65 4.28 -6.95
CA ALA A 547 6.22 2.96 -6.69
C ALA A 547 7.62 2.93 -6.00
N VAL A 548 8.09 4.05 -5.45
CA VAL A 548 9.32 4.09 -4.63
C VAL A 548 8.95 3.97 -3.15
N SER A 549 9.44 2.90 -2.51
CA SER A 549 9.29 2.73 -1.06
C SER A 549 10.12 3.77 -0.30
N GLY A 550 9.58 4.27 0.81
CA GLY A 550 10.29 5.16 1.73
C GLY A 550 10.23 6.65 1.40
N SER A 551 9.73 7.05 0.22
CA SER A 551 9.38 8.45 -0.07
C SER A 551 7.94 8.72 0.36
N THR A 552 7.72 9.41 1.47
CA THR A 552 6.41 9.98 1.83
C THR A 552 6.62 11.44 2.20
N ASN A 553 6.33 12.33 1.27
CA ASN A 553 6.71 13.74 1.37
C ASN A 553 5.74 14.71 0.70
N VAL A 554 4.58 14.22 0.24
CA VAL A 554 3.51 15.06 -0.33
C VAL A 554 2.25 14.91 0.51
N VAL A 555 1.66 16.05 0.89
CA VAL A 555 0.29 16.13 1.41
C VAL A 555 -0.52 17.02 0.47
N LYS A 556 -1.73 16.57 0.11
CA LYS A 556 -2.64 17.32 -0.75
C LYS A 556 -4.04 17.33 -0.15
N VAL A 557 -4.73 18.44 -0.19
CA VAL A 557 -6.14 18.53 0.20
C VAL A 557 -6.97 18.69 -1.07
N ILE A 558 -8.00 17.87 -1.20
CA ILE A 558 -8.84 17.79 -2.39
C ILE A 558 -10.31 17.65 -1.99
N GLU A 559 -11.22 18.10 -2.85
CA GLU A 559 -12.66 17.91 -2.67
C GLU A 559 -13.15 16.71 -3.49
N ALA A 560 -14.05 15.91 -2.93
CA ALA A 560 -14.66 14.79 -3.62
C ALA A 560 -15.67 15.29 -4.69
N ASN A 561 -15.37 15.16 -5.99
CA ASN A 561 -16.27 15.62 -7.07
C ASN A 561 -16.90 14.43 -7.85
N PRO A 562 -18.09 14.55 -8.48
CA PRO A 562 -18.75 13.47 -9.23
C PRO A 562 -17.96 13.01 -10.47
N MET A 563 -17.12 13.90 -11.03
CA MET A 563 -16.39 13.72 -12.29
C MET A 563 -14.88 13.45 -12.10
N GLY A 564 -14.44 13.15 -10.86
CA GLY A 564 -13.02 12.98 -10.54
C GLY A 564 -12.32 14.27 -10.10
N PHE A 565 -11.05 14.13 -9.72
CA PHE A 565 -10.21 15.16 -9.11
C PHE A 565 -10.05 16.40 -10.03
N THR A 566 -10.46 17.57 -9.55
CA THR A 566 -10.13 18.87 -10.16
C THR A 566 -8.80 19.36 -9.60
N SER A 567 -7.71 19.18 -10.36
CA SER A 567 -6.50 19.99 -10.16
C SER A 567 -6.80 21.45 -10.52
N PRO A 568 -6.25 22.47 -9.83
CA PRO A 568 -6.46 23.88 -10.19
C PRO A 568 -5.82 24.33 -11.51
N THR A 569 -5.25 23.42 -12.30
CA THR A 569 -4.72 23.73 -13.63
C THR A 569 -5.70 23.31 -14.72
N ASN A 570 -6.30 24.30 -15.38
CA ASN A 570 -7.11 24.25 -16.62
C ASN A 570 -8.62 24.01 -16.52
N PHE A 571 -9.36 24.93 -15.91
CA PHE A 571 -10.81 25.05 -16.13
C PHE A 571 -11.23 26.43 -16.65
N HIS A 572 -11.00 26.69 -17.94
CA HIS A 572 -11.74 27.71 -18.70
C HIS A 572 -12.22 27.26 -20.09
N PHE A 573 -12.13 25.97 -20.44
CA PHE A 573 -12.59 25.49 -21.76
C PHE A 573 -13.55 24.28 -21.75
N LYS A 574 -13.93 23.75 -20.59
CA LYS A 574 -14.80 22.55 -20.48
C LYS A 574 -16.21 22.78 -19.91
N ALA A 575 -16.59 24.02 -19.59
CA ALA A 575 -17.91 24.31 -19.02
C ALA A 575 -19.07 24.34 -20.05
N LEU A 576 -18.80 24.16 -21.34
CA LEU A 576 -19.81 24.28 -22.40
C LEU A 576 -20.41 22.95 -22.91
N CYS A 577 -19.92 21.79 -22.45
CA CYS A 577 -20.36 20.50 -23.02
C CYS A 577 -21.04 19.52 -22.05
N SER A 578 -21.17 19.83 -20.75
CA SER A 578 -21.63 18.85 -19.74
C SER A 578 -23.06 19.07 -19.21
N HIS A 579 -23.90 19.86 -19.89
CA HIS A 579 -25.30 20.10 -19.48
C HIS A 579 -26.35 19.22 -20.20
N MET A 580 -25.95 18.22 -21.00
CA MET A 580 -26.89 17.42 -21.83
C MET A 580 -26.91 15.91 -21.57
N GLY A 581 -26.34 15.41 -20.46
CA GLY A 581 -26.09 13.98 -20.31
C GLY A 581 -26.44 13.36 -18.96
N MET A 582 -27.57 13.70 -18.33
CA MET A 582 -28.00 12.95 -17.14
C MET A 582 -29.51 13.00 -16.93
N MET A 583 -30.24 12.16 -17.66
CA MET A 583 -31.50 11.59 -17.19
C MET A 583 -31.71 10.23 -17.86
N LEU A 584 -32.10 9.26 -17.04
CA LEU A 584 -32.64 7.92 -17.36
C LEU A 584 -31.66 6.74 -17.34
N ALA A 585 -31.55 6.13 -16.15
CA ALA A 585 -31.58 4.68 -16.02
C ALA A 585 -32.33 4.32 -14.73
N VAL A 586 -33.66 4.19 -14.82
CA VAL A 586 -34.46 3.44 -13.85
C VAL A 586 -34.93 2.16 -14.54
N THR A 587 -34.64 1.05 -13.87
CA THR A 587 -34.88 -0.36 -14.16
C THR A 587 -36.32 -0.71 -14.52
N CYS A 588 -36.53 -1.77 -15.30
CA CYS A 588 -37.73 -2.60 -15.15
C CYS A 588 -37.48 -4.06 -15.56
N PRO A 589 -37.82 -5.05 -14.72
CA PRO A 589 -37.94 -6.45 -15.09
C PRO A 589 -39.35 -6.80 -15.58
N SER A 590 -39.45 -8.05 -16.02
CA SER A 590 -40.46 -8.69 -16.86
C SER A 590 -41.88 -8.88 -16.31
N SER A 591 -42.84 -8.76 -17.23
CA SER A 591 -44.06 -9.59 -17.44
C SER A 591 -45.05 -9.82 -16.30
N SER A 592 -46.29 -9.34 -16.47
CA SER A 592 -47.43 -10.13 -17.02
C SER A 592 -48.80 -9.61 -16.55
N SER A 593 -49.79 -9.80 -17.42
CA SER A 593 -51.26 -9.73 -17.21
C SER A 593 -51.98 -8.37 -17.26
N ARG A 594 -52.98 -8.33 -18.15
CA ARG A 594 -54.11 -7.38 -18.31
C ARG A 594 -55.37 -8.12 -17.81
N PRO A 595 -56.53 -7.49 -17.49
CA PRO A 595 -57.22 -6.53 -18.37
C PRO A 595 -58.15 -5.43 -17.78
N ARG A 596 -58.45 -4.44 -18.66
CA ARG A 596 -59.70 -3.64 -18.92
C ARG A 596 -60.51 -3.10 -17.72
N VAL A 597 -60.97 -1.83 -17.70
CA VAL A 597 -62.07 -1.23 -18.52
C VAL A 597 -62.21 0.28 -18.20
N MET A 598 -62.39 1.12 -19.25
CA MET A 598 -63.18 2.39 -19.44
C MET A 598 -63.35 3.41 -18.27
N LYS A 599 -63.44 4.75 -18.43
CA LYS A 599 -63.82 5.67 -19.52
C LYS A 599 -63.68 7.15 -19.05
N VAL A 600 -63.79 8.10 -20.00
CA VAL A 600 -64.09 9.56 -19.88
C VAL A 600 -62.91 10.44 -19.40
N THR A 601 -62.50 11.59 -19.99
CA THR A 601 -63.12 12.61 -20.86
C THR A 601 -61.99 13.30 -21.64
N GLY A 602 -62.09 13.37 -22.96
CA GLY A 602 -61.11 14.06 -23.81
C GLY A 602 -61.77 15.18 -24.59
N LEU A 603 -61.37 16.43 -24.33
CA LEU A 603 -61.52 17.55 -25.28
C LEU A 603 -60.66 18.77 -24.93
N VAL A 604 -59.34 18.57 -24.74
CA VAL A 604 -58.30 19.61 -24.98
C VAL A 604 -57.01 19.01 -25.58
N LEU A 605 -56.85 17.68 -25.63
CA LEU A 605 -55.61 17.04 -26.09
C LEU A 605 -55.53 16.66 -27.59
N ALA A 606 -56.48 17.10 -28.43
CA ALA A 606 -56.51 16.69 -29.84
C ALA A 606 -55.60 17.53 -30.76
N SER A 607 -55.21 18.74 -30.37
CA SER A 607 -54.36 19.61 -31.22
C SER A 607 -52.86 19.46 -30.97
N TRP A 608 -52.44 18.90 -29.83
CA TRP A 608 -51.02 18.69 -29.51
C TRP A 608 -50.51 17.29 -29.88
N VAL A 609 -51.39 16.29 -29.91
CA VAL A 609 -51.00 14.92 -30.28
C VAL A 609 -50.83 14.77 -31.81
N ALA A 610 -51.57 15.52 -32.63
CA ALA A 610 -51.36 15.54 -34.07
C ALA A 610 -50.02 16.20 -34.46
N LEU A 611 -49.58 17.23 -33.72
CA LEU A 611 -48.29 17.89 -33.94
C LEU A 611 -47.12 17.04 -33.41
N ALA A 612 -47.28 16.38 -32.25
CA ALA A 612 -46.27 15.46 -31.72
C ALA A 612 -46.14 14.16 -32.54
N ALA A 613 -47.22 13.66 -33.14
CA ALA A 613 -47.17 12.51 -34.04
C ALA A 613 -46.58 12.87 -35.41
N ALA A 614 -46.81 14.07 -35.94
CA ALA A 614 -46.19 14.53 -37.18
C ALA A 614 -44.67 14.79 -36.99
N ILE A 615 -44.26 15.35 -35.86
CA ILE A 615 -42.83 15.56 -35.55
C ILE A 615 -42.15 14.24 -35.18
N GLY A 616 -42.84 13.35 -34.46
CA GLY A 616 -42.35 12.00 -34.14
C GLY A 616 -42.15 11.12 -35.37
N VAL A 617 -43.02 11.21 -36.38
CA VAL A 617 -42.90 10.41 -37.61
C VAL A 617 -41.87 10.99 -38.59
N ILE A 618 -41.57 12.29 -38.55
CA ILE A 618 -40.46 12.88 -39.33
C ILE A 618 -39.10 12.59 -38.65
N VAL A 619 -39.02 12.59 -37.31
CA VAL A 619 -37.79 12.27 -36.59
C VAL A 619 -37.50 10.76 -36.61
N ASP A 620 -38.50 9.89 -36.54
CA ASP A 620 -38.29 8.43 -36.59
C ASP A 620 -37.95 7.92 -38.00
N ARG A 621 -38.35 8.63 -39.07
CA ARG A 621 -37.86 8.32 -40.43
C ARG A 621 -36.44 8.83 -40.71
N SER A 622 -36.02 9.95 -40.12
CA SER A 622 -34.63 10.44 -40.26
C SER A 622 -33.63 9.65 -39.39
N VAL A 623 -34.07 9.17 -38.22
CA VAL A 623 -33.22 8.41 -37.28
C VAL A 623 -33.21 6.90 -37.58
N SER A 624 -34.23 6.36 -38.25
CA SER A 624 -34.26 4.97 -38.75
C SER A 624 -33.29 4.71 -39.92
N GLU A 625 -32.99 5.72 -40.76
CA GLU A 625 -31.97 5.60 -41.81
C GLU A 625 -30.53 5.81 -41.29
N HIS A 626 -30.34 6.50 -40.16
CA HIS A 626 -29.01 6.68 -39.56
C HIS A 626 -28.65 5.66 -38.47
N ARG A 627 -29.62 4.90 -37.92
CA ARG A 627 -29.36 3.79 -36.99
C ARG A 627 -29.26 2.40 -37.64
N ARG A 628 -29.50 2.28 -38.95
CA ARG A 628 -29.17 1.07 -39.73
C ARG A 628 -27.82 1.12 -40.46
N ARG A 629 -27.03 2.17 -40.29
CA ARG A 629 -25.66 2.29 -40.83
C ARG A 629 -24.66 2.71 -39.76
N ARG A 630 -24.37 1.82 -38.80
CA ARG A 630 -23.09 1.79 -38.05
C ARG A 630 -22.92 0.56 -37.13
N LYS A 631 -23.51 -0.58 -37.53
CA LYS A 631 -22.77 -1.84 -37.48
C LYS A 631 -22.27 -2.11 -38.89
N LYS A 632 -21.17 -1.45 -39.28
CA LYS A 632 -20.29 -2.10 -40.25
C LYS A 632 -19.57 -3.16 -39.42
N THR A 633 -20.10 -4.36 -39.48
CA THR A 633 -19.28 -5.57 -39.45
C THR A 633 -18.05 -5.31 -40.29
N CYS A 634 -16.87 -5.62 -39.79
CA CYS A 634 -15.73 -5.88 -40.65
C CYS A 634 -16.19 -6.85 -41.74
N ASP A 635 -16.01 -6.51 -43.01
CA ASP A 635 -16.27 -7.40 -44.16
C ASP A 635 -15.16 -8.47 -44.28
N CYS A 636 -14.78 -9.05 -43.15
CA CYS A 636 -13.98 -10.25 -43.09
C CYS A 636 -14.96 -11.43 -42.96
N ALA A 637 -14.95 -12.33 -43.95
CA ALA A 637 -15.91 -13.42 -44.08
C ALA A 637 -16.03 -14.34 -42.85
N ASP A 638 -15.09 -14.28 -41.90
CA ASP A 638 -15.01 -15.20 -40.76
C ASP A 638 -15.04 -14.54 -39.36
N GLY A 639 -15.32 -13.24 -39.23
CA GLY A 639 -15.54 -12.61 -37.91
C GLY A 639 -14.35 -12.54 -36.94
N GLU A 640 -13.14 -13.00 -37.31
CA GLU A 640 -11.96 -13.02 -36.43
C GLU A 640 -11.24 -11.65 -36.29
N CYS A 641 -11.46 -10.69 -37.17
CA CYS A 641 -10.65 -9.46 -37.21
C CYS A 641 -11.00 -8.45 -36.10
N CYS A 642 -12.25 -8.41 -35.62
CA CYS A 642 -12.72 -7.45 -34.61
C CYS A 642 -12.66 -7.95 -33.16
N GLN A 643 -12.21 -9.19 -32.94
CA GLN A 643 -11.89 -9.75 -31.61
C GLN A 643 -10.38 -10.02 -31.47
N SER A 644 -9.55 -9.23 -32.14
CA SER A 644 -8.14 -9.56 -32.39
C SER A 644 -7.19 -9.48 -31.19
N VAL A 645 -7.68 -9.13 -29.99
CA VAL A 645 -6.92 -9.18 -28.73
C VAL A 645 -7.51 -10.25 -27.83
N THR A 646 -6.84 -11.40 -27.75
CA THR A 646 -7.16 -12.48 -26.84
C THR A 646 -7.06 -12.01 -25.37
N PRO A 647 -7.73 -12.68 -24.42
CA PRO A 647 -7.63 -12.35 -23.00
C PRO A 647 -6.19 -12.35 -22.44
N ALA A 648 -5.29 -13.14 -23.03
CA ALA A 648 -3.87 -13.16 -22.69
C ALA A 648 -3.15 -11.87 -23.14
N GLU A 649 -3.55 -11.30 -24.28
CA GLU A 649 -2.96 -10.08 -24.85
C GLU A 649 -3.46 -8.81 -24.13
N ARG A 650 -4.64 -8.85 -23.49
CA ARG A 650 -5.14 -7.74 -22.64
C ARG A 650 -4.33 -7.50 -21.37
N ARG A 651 -3.51 -8.46 -20.93
CA ARG A 651 -2.62 -8.32 -19.77
C ARG A 651 -1.50 -7.30 -20.01
N TYR A 652 -1.15 -7.05 -21.27
CA TYR A 652 -0.08 -6.12 -21.65
C TYR A 652 -0.61 -4.71 -21.96
N GLN A 653 -1.93 -4.50 -21.97
CA GLN A 653 -2.50 -3.17 -22.14
C GLN A 653 -2.33 -2.36 -20.84
N LEU A 654 -1.50 -1.31 -20.89
CA LEU A 654 -1.49 -0.28 -19.87
C LEU A 654 -2.89 0.39 -19.83
N PRO A 655 -3.41 0.79 -18.66
CA PRO A 655 -4.76 1.34 -18.57
C PRO A 655 -4.84 2.70 -19.26
N HIS A 656 -5.38 2.72 -20.49
CA HIS A 656 -5.81 3.88 -21.28
C HIS A 656 -4.87 5.10 -21.27
N ALA A 657 -3.89 5.14 -22.18
CA ALA A 657 -3.72 6.38 -22.93
C ALA A 657 -5.05 6.63 -23.67
N HIS A 658 -5.65 7.80 -23.49
CA HIS A 658 -6.83 8.20 -24.24
C HIS A 658 -6.47 8.26 -25.73
N VAL A 659 -6.66 7.18 -26.47
CA VAL A 659 -6.74 7.24 -27.92
C VAL A 659 -8.22 7.35 -28.26
N GLU A 660 -8.72 8.59 -28.27
CA GLU A 660 -9.78 8.88 -29.24
C GLU A 660 -9.23 8.43 -30.60
N HIS A 661 -10.00 7.66 -31.37
CA HIS A 661 -9.66 7.34 -32.74
C HIS A 661 -9.46 8.66 -33.50
N TRP A 662 -8.22 9.14 -33.60
CA TRP A 662 -7.90 10.33 -34.34
C TRP A 662 -8.12 10.03 -35.82
N PRO A 663 -8.86 10.87 -36.56
CA PRO A 663 -8.98 10.71 -38.00
C PRO A 663 -7.58 10.66 -38.62
N HIS A 664 -7.35 9.67 -39.49
CA HIS A 664 -6.10 9.41 -40.23
C HIS A 664 -5.70 10.53 -41.22
N GLN A 665 -6.16 11.76 -40.98
CA GLN A 665 -5.91 12.94 -41.81
C GLN A 665 -5.41 14.08 -40.91
N GLY A 666 -4.27 13.89 -40.27
CA GLY A 666 -3.60 14.93 -39.48
C GLY A 666 -2.53 15.61 -40.31
N VAL A 667 -2.85 16.74 -40.94
CA VAL A 667 -1.83 17.66 -41.48
C VAL A 667 -0.94 18.08 -40.32
N CYS A 668 0.39 17.99 -40.47
CA CYS A 668 1.34 18.52 -39.48
C CYS A 668 0.95 19.95 -39.10
N ASP A 669 0.96 20.27 -37.81
CA ASP A 669 0.62 21.61 -37.32
C ASP A 669 1.39 22.70 -38.12
N PRO A 670 0.73 23.65 -38.80
CA PRO A 670 1.44 24.63 -39.62
C PRO A 670 2.45 25.48 -38.84
N ARG A 671 2.36 25.50 -37.49
CA ARG A 671 3.33 26.15 -36.61
C ARG A 671 4.70 25.48 -36.63
N TRP A 672 4.84 24.21 -36.99
CA TRP A 672 6.15 23.52 -37.08
C TRP A 672 7.20 24.34 -37.88
N SER A 673 6.76 25.12 -38.88
CA SER A 673 7.58 26.04 -39.68
C SER A 673 8.28 27.20 -38.92
N ARG A 674 7.91 27.50 -37.67
CA ARG A 674 8.41 28.67 -36.89
C ARG A 674 9.45 28.32 -35.83
N LEU A 675 10.12 27.17 -35.95
CA LEU A 675 11.12 26.68 -35.00
C LEU A 675 12.07 27.79 -34.51
N ALA A 676 12.09 28.03 -33.19
CA ALA A 676 13.17 28.74 -32.51
C ALA A 676 13.95 27.72 -31.67
N PRO A 677 15.29 27.73 -31.70
CA PRO A 677 16.07 26.78 -30.93
C PRO A 677 15.92 27.03 -29.42
N VAL A 678 15.70 25.93 -28.68
CA VAL A 678 15.78 25.90 -27.21
C VAL A 678 17.16 26.41 -26.77
N SER A 679 17.27 27.17 -25.69
CA SER A 679 18.45 28.00 -25.33
C SER A 679 19.86 27.37 -25.53
N LYS A 680 20.85 28.24 -25.76
CA LYS A 680 22.27 27.90 -25.92
C LYS A 680 22.87 27.53 -24.57
N ASP A 681 23.34 26.29 -24.43
CA ASP A 681 24.27 25.88 -23.36
C ASP A 681 25.69 25.77 -23.90
N HIS A 682 26.67 26.17 -23.09
CA HIS A 682 28.01 26.59 -23.51
C HIS A 682 29.09 25.50 -23.59
N ASN A 683 28.75 24.19 -23.54
CA ASN A 683 29.73 23.10 -23.70
C ASN A 683 29.21 22.00 -24.63
N ARG A 684 29.16 22.26 -25.94
CA ARG A 684 28.70 21.27 -26.95
C ARG A 684 29.88 20.71 -27.75
N THR A 685 29.75 19.45 -28.17
CA THR A 685 30.67 18.81 -29.11
C THR A 685 30.60 19.51 -30.47
N SER A 686 31.65 19.41 -31.28
CA SER A 686 31.69 20.02 -32.63
C SER A 686 30.74 19.38 -33.65
N PHE A 687 30.01 18.32 -33.25
CA PHE A 687 29.11 17.53 -34.08
C PHE A 687 27.88 17.11 -33.27
N GLY A 688 26.77 16.81 -33.96
CA GLY A 688 25.54 16.26 -33.35
C GLY A 688 25.44 14.74 -33.53
N MET A 689 24.84 14.04 -32.56
CA MET A 689 24.57 12.59 -32.63
C MET A 689 23.12 12.33 -33.02
N LEU A 690 22.86 11.59 -34.09
CA LEU A 690 21.55 11.05 -34.41
C LEU A 690 21.45 9.61 -33.90
N ILE A 691 20.46 9.33 -33.06
CA ILE A 691 20.21 8.01 -32.49
C ILE A 691 18.86 7.53 -33.01
N LEU A 692 18.82 6.51 -33.86
CA LEU A 692 17.59 5.89 -34.34
C LEU A 692 17.28 4.67 -33.47
N LEU A 693 16.14 4.68 -32.80
CA LEU A 693 15.69 3.58 -31.94
C LEU A 693 14.38 3.01 -32.46
N ARG A 694 14.39 1.72 -32.82
CA ARG A 694 13.15 1.00 -33.11
C ARG A 694 12.45 0.68 -31.78
N HIS A 695 11.13 0.83 -31.75
CA HIS A 695 10.33 0.37 -30.62
C HIS A 695 10.63 -1.11 -30.26
N GLY A 696 10.50 -1.45 -28.98
CA GLY A 696 10.64 -2.83 -28.51
C GLY A 696 9.61 -3.76 -29.16
N GLN A 697 9.85 -5.07 -29.06
CA GLN A 697 8.92 -6.07 -29.54
C GLN A 697 7.51 -5.86 -28.94
N SER A 698 6.53 -5.64 -29.80
CA SER A 698 5.11 -5.67 -29.49
C SER A 698 4.57 -7.11 -29.40
N VAL A 699 3.42 -7.28 -28.77
CA VAL A 699 2.73 -8.58 -28.71
C VAL A 699 2.53 -9.22 -30.09
N TRP A 700 2.21 -8.42 -31.13
CA TRP A 700 1.94 -8.93 -32.48
C TRP A 700 3.17 -9.16 -33.34
N ASN A 701 4.31 -8.55 -33.02
CA ASN A 701 5.59 -8.83 -33.69
C ASN A 701 6.49 -9.76 -32.86
N ARG A 702 5.91 -10.42 -31.84
CA ARG A 702 6.54 -11.48 -31.06
C ARG A 702 6.81 -12.69 -31.95
N LYS A 703 7.98 -13.30 -31.77
CA LYS A 703 8.33 -14.56 -32.41
C LYS A 703 7.50 -15.70 -31.76
N PRO A 704 6.81 -16.54 -32.54
CA PRO A 704 6.10 -17.70 -32.02
C PRO A 704 7.02 -18.59 -31.18
N GLN A 705 6.63 -18.90 -29.94
CA GLN A 705 7.31 -19.92 -29.14
C GLN A 705 6.64 -21.29 -29.27
N GLN A 706 5.36 -21.31 -29.69
CA GLN A 706 4.56 -22.48 -29.97
C GLN A 706 4.01 -22.42 -31.41
N PRO A 707 3.73 -23.57 -32.06
CA PRO A 707 3.30 -23.62 -33.47
C PRO A 707 1.97 -22.92 -33.78
N ASP A 708 1.16 -22.66 -32.75
CA ASP A 708 -0.17 -22.04 -32.77
C ASP A 708 -0.15 -20.51 -32.53
N GLU A 709 0.97 -19.95 -32.05
CA GLU A 709 1.16 -18.50 -31.98
C GLU A 709 1.65 -17.97 -33.34
N LEU A 710 1.03 -16.92 -33.87
CA LEU A 710 1.37 -16.38 -35.19
C LEU A 710 1.63 -14.88 -35.12
N TRP A 711 2.74 -14.44 -35.72
CA TRP A 711 3.06 -13.03 -35.83
C TRP A 711 2.13 -12.33 -36.83
N ARG A 712 1.85 -11.04 -36.59
CA ARG A 712 0.92 -10.19 -37.34
C ARG A 712 1.57 -8.85 -37.68
N TYR A 713 1.19 -8.25 -38.81
CA TYR A 713 1.56 -6.87 -39.10
C TYR A 713 0.73 -5.92 -38.24
N ALA A 714 1.38 -5.19 -37.33
CA ALA A 714 0.68 -4.18 -36.52
C ALA A 714 0.34 -2.93 -37.34
N GLY A 715 1.28 -2.43 -38.14
CA GLY A 715 1.09 -1.22 -38.95
C GLY A 715 0.62 -0.05 -38.12
N SER A 716 -0.50 0.58 -38.51
CA SER A 716 -1.13 1.69 -37.79
C SER A 716 -2.00 1.26 -36.60
N ILE A 717 -2.13 -0.05 -36.31
CA ILE A 717 -2.83 -0.55 -35.12
C ILE A 717 -1.89 -0.48 -33.93
N ASP A 718 -2.35 0.10 -32.82
CA ASP A 718 -1.55 0.21 -31.62
C ASP A 718 -1.65 -1.04 -30.75
N ILE A 719 -0.49 -1.63 -30.49
CA ILE A 719 -0.34 -2.92 -29.81
C ILE A 719 0.77 -2.76 -28.78
N PRO A 720 0.53 -3.15 -27.52
CA PRO A 720 1.49 -2.95 -26.45
C PRO A 720 2.79 -3.75 -26.67
N LEU A 721 3.84 -3.36 -25.95
CA LEU A 721 5.09 -4.11 -25.86
C LEU A 721 4.85 -5.47 -25.19
N SER A 722 5.54 -6.51 -25.66
CA SER A 722 5.65 -7.79 -24.96
C SER A 722 6.63 -7.67 -23.80
N ASP A 723 6.70 -8.69 -22.93
CA ASP A 723 7.73 -8.74 -21.88
C ASP A 723 9.15 -8.62 -22.44
N VAL A 724 9.39 -9.25 -23.60
CA VAL A 724 10.66 -9.14 -24.34
C VAL A 724 10.86 -7.71 -24.82
N GLY A 725 9.83 -7.05 -25.36
CA GLY A 725 9.92 -5.66 -25.80
C GLY A 725 10.19 -4.66 -24.68
N ILE A 726 9.67 -4.92 -23.48
CA ILE A 726 9.97 -4.14 -22.28
C ILE A 726 11.45 -4.31 -21.90
N GLN A 727 11.96 -5.55 -21.90
CA GLN A 727 13.39 -5.81 -21.65
C GLN A 727 14.29 -5.16 -22.70
N GLU A 728 13.93 -5.25 -23.97
CA GLU A 728 14.64 -4.61 -25.08
C GLU A 728 14.70 -3.08 -24.91
N ALA A 729 13.64 -2.45 -24.41
CA ALA A 729 13.62 -1.02 -24.12
C ALA A 729 14.59 -0.65 -22.98
N PHE A 730 14.63 -1.43 -21.90
CA PHE A 730 15.59 -1.22 -20.82
C PHE A 730 17.04 -1.43 -21.26
N GLU A 731 17.30 -2.45 -22.08
CA GLU A 731 18.63 -2.70 -22.63
C GLU A 731 19.07 -1.60 -23.58
N ALA A 732 18.16 -1.05 -24.40
CA ALA A 732 18.45 0.12 -25.21
C ALA A 732 18.89 1.30 -24.33
N GLY A 733 18.19 1.54 -23.21
CA GLY A 733 18.57 2.55 -22.23
C GLY A 733 19.97 2.36 -21.65
N LYS A 734 20.34 1.12 -21.30
CA LYS A 734 21.69 0.77 -20.83
C LYS A 734 22.76 0.97 -21.90
N LYS A 735 22.46 0.66 -23.17
CA LYS A 735 23.42 0.91 -24.28
C LYS A 735 23.61 2.39 -24.53
N LEU A 736 22.58 3.18 -24.31
CA LEU A 736 22.64 4.63 -24.42
C LEU A 736 23.24 5.26 -23.18
N GLU A 737 23.49 4.54 -22.08
CA GLU A 737 23.85 5.06 -20.75
C GLU A 737 24.78 6.28 -20.80
N PHE A 738 25.88 6.23 -21.57
CA PHE A 738 26.88 7.32 -21.63
C PHE A 738 26.77 8.24 -22.86
N THR A 739 25.69 8.13 -23.64
CA THR A 739 25.41 8.96 -24.81
C THR A 739 24.39 10.02 -24.42
N PRO A 740 24.77 11.30 -24.21
CA PRO A 740 23.81 12.32 -23.82
C PRO A 740 22.67 12.43 -24.84
N VAL A 741 21.43 12.55 -24.38
CA VAL A 741 20.25 12.78 -25.23
C VAL A 741 19.67 14.13 -24.87
N ASP A 742 19.64 15.04 -25.85
CA ASP A 742 19.20 16.42 -25.66
C ASP A 742 17.71 16.62 -25.98
N LEU A 743 17.19 15.83 -26.93
CA LEU A 743 15.79 15.87 -27.35
C LEU A 743 15.37 14.58 -28.05
N VAL A 744 14.07 14.28 -28.01
CA VAL A 744 13.49 13.10 -28.66
C VAL A 744 12.43 13.50 -29.68
N PHE A 745 12.46 12.89 -30.86
CA PHE A 745 11.32 12.82 -31.77
C PHE A 745 10.74 11.41 -31.77
N CYS A 746 9.44 11.28 -31.59
CA CYS A 746 8.78 10.00 -31.41
C CYS A 746 7.59 9.83 -32.36
N SER A 747 7.35 8.60 -32.78
CA SER A 747 6.07 8.18 -33.37
C SER A 747 4.90 8.41 -32.39
N GLN A 748 3.70 8.65 -32.91
CA GLN A 748 2.48 8.75 -32.09
C GLN A 748 2.05 7.43 -31.46
N MET A 749 2.56 6.32 -31.97
CA MET A 749 2.16 5.00 -31.49
C MET A 749 2.71 4.72 -30.10
N ASP A 750 1.86 4.24 -29.20
CA ASP A 750 2.14 4.00 -27.79
C ASP A 750 3.32 3.07 -27.58
N ARG A 751 3.51 2.07 -28.44
CA ARG A 751 4.69 1.19 -28.37
C ARG A 751 6.03 1.94 -28.54
N ALA A 752 6.09 2.96 -29.40
CA ALA A 752 7.30 3.75 -29.59
C ALA A 752 7.53 4.73 -28.42
N ARG A 753 6.45 5.35 -27.92
CA ARG A 753 6.46 6.23 -26.74
C ARG A 753 6.87 5.48 -25.48
N THR A 754 6.28 4.31 -25.26
CA THR A 754 6.61 3.41 -24.14
C THR A 754 8.07 2.96 -24.19
N THR A 755 8.58 2.64 -25.38
CA THR A 755 10.00 2.27 -25.55
C THR A 755 10.94 3.41 -25.11
N VAL A 756 10.66 4.65 -25.51
CA VAL A 756 11.46 5.83 -25.09
C VAL A 756 11.40 6.03 -23.60
N SER A 757 10.19 5.98 -23.02
CA SER A 757 9.99 6.20 -21.59
C SER A 757 10.81 5.19 -20.76
N LEU A 758 10.72 3.90 -21.12
CA LEU A 758 11.50 2.84 -20.47
C LEU A 758 13.00 2.99 -20.70
N ALA A 759 13.45 3.28 -21.93
CA ALA A 759 14.86 3.45 -22.24
C ALA A 759 15.49 4.64 -21.48
N LEU A 760 14.81 5.78 -21.41
CA LEU A 760 15.31 6.96 -20.69
C LEU A 760 15.26 6.78 -19.17
N SER A 761 14.35 5.94 -18.64
CA SER A 761 14.26 5.69 -17.19
C SER A 761 15.51 5.06 -16.57
N VAL A 762 16.32 4.36 -17.38
CA VAL A 762 17.56 3.70 -16.93
C VAL A 762 18.83 4.36 -17.50
N HIS A 763 18.67 5.48 -18.22
CA HIS A 763 19.77 6.22 -18.83
C HIS A 763 20.54 7.05 -17.79
N SER A 764 21.87 7.19 -17.92
CA SER A 764 22.69 7.85 -16.87
C SER A 764 22.44 9.34 -16.72
N SER A 765 21.83 9.99 -17.71
CA SER A 765 21.52 11.42 -17.66
C SER A 765 20.61 11.78 -16.48
N LYS A 766 19.86 10.81 -15.91
CA LYS A 766 18.90 11.00 -14.79
C LYS A 766 17.87 12.12 -15.04
N LYS A 767 17.81 12.63 -16.27
CA LYS A 767 16.81 13.60 -16.71
C LYS A 767 15.49 12.86 -16.83
N THR A 768 14.46 13.42 -16.23
CA THR A 768 13.13 12.82 -16.30
C THR A 768 12.58 13.10 -17.71
N PRO A 769 12.01 12.12 -18.44
CA PRO A 769 11.25 12.43 -19.64
C PRO A 769 10.00 13.21 -19.20
N VAL A 770 10.01 14.52 -19.40
CA VAL A 770 8.94 15.42 -18.95
C VAL A 770 8.47 16.23 -20.15
N VAL A 771 7.15 16.15 -20.35
CA VAL A 771 6.32 16.81 -21.35
C VAL A 771 6.45 16.25 -22.76
N GLU A 772 5.44 15.45 -23.13
CA GLU A 772 5.15 15.16 -24.53
C GLU A 772 4.50 16.38 -25.16
N HIS A 773 5.06 16.81 -26.28
CA HIS A 773 4.59 17.96 -27.01
C HIS A 773 4.08 17.53 -28.38
N SER A 774 2.93 18.09 -28.78
CA SER A 774 2.41 17.91 -30.14
C SER A 774 3.19 18.76 -31.15
N SER A 775 3.89 19.79 -30.69
CA SER A 775 4.74 20.65 -31.50
C SER A 775 6.02 21.12 -30.76
N PRO A 776 7.15 21.32 -31.46
CA PRO A 776 8.37 21.95 -30.95
C PRO A 776 8.19 23.33 -30.33
N LEU A 777 7.08 23.99 -30.62
CA LEU A 777 6.75 25.34 -30.14
C LEU A 777 5.89 25.34 -28.89
N ASP A 778 5.42 24.18 -28.45
CA ASP A 778 4.74 24.06 -27.17
C ASP A 778 5.80 24.28 -26.09
N PHE A 779 5.87 25.49 -25.54
CA PHE A 779 6.79 25.78 -24.44
C PHE A 779 6.36 24.96 -23.22
N PRO A 780 7.29 24.24 -22.56
CA PRO A 780 6.97 23.58 -21.32
C PRO A 780 6.64 24.64 -20.26
N ARG A 781 5.39 24.65 -19.77
CA ARG A 781 4.92 25.60 -18.76
C ARG A 781 5.30 25.06 -17.40
N PHE A 782 6.34 25.65 -16.79
CA PHE A 782 6.72 25.37 -15.40
C PHE A 782 6.25 26.51 -14.53
N GLU A 783 5.06 26.37 -13.93
CA GLU A 783 4.65 27.28 -12.87
C GLU A 783 5.33 26.86 -11.56
N GLY A 784 6.18 27.71 -11.00
CA GLY A 784 6.73 27.56 -9.64
C GLY A 784 8.18 27.05 -9.50
N VAL A 785 8.96 26.94 -10.58
CA VAL A 785 10.40 26.63 -10.48
C VAL A 785 11.20 27.92 -10.62
N ASN A 786 11.60 28.49 -9.48
CA ASN A 786 12.49 29.66 -9.46
C ASN A 786 13.94 29.22 -9.81
N ASP A 787 14.51 29.87 -10.82
CA ASP A 787 15.94 30.02 -11.10
C ASP A 787 16.79 28.89 -11.72
N GLN A 788 16.22 27.87 -12.39
CA GLN A 788 17.04 26.93 -13.19
C GLN A 788 16.46 26.64 -14.57
N ASN A 789 17.35 26.48 -15.58
CA ASN A 789 16.97 26.14 -16.94
C ASN A 789 16.30 24.75 -16.94
N PRO A 790 15.00 24.61 -17.22
CA PRO A 790 14.29 23.33 -17.05
C PRO A 790 14.90 22.19 -17.88
N PHE A 791 15.54 22.50 -18.99
CA PHE A 791 16.25 21.54 -19.85
C PHE A 791 17.47 20.87 -19.17
N ASP A 792 17.88 21.33 -17.99
CA ASP A 792 18.90 20.67 -17.16
C ASP A 792 18.38 19.37 -16.54
N PHE A 793 17.06 19.24 -16.36
CA PHE A 793 16.43 18.12 -15.65
C PHE A 793 15.47 17.31 -16.52
N ILE A 794 15.16 17.80 -17.73
CA ILE A 794 14.18 17.17 -18.63
C ILE A 794 14.73 16.93 -20.04
N VAL A 795 14.22 15.89 -20.70
CA VAL A 795 14.42 15.68 -22.14
C VAL A 795 13.07 15.87 -22.85
N PRO A 796 12.92 16.89 -23.73
CA PRO A 796 11.66 17.12 -24.44
C PRO A 796 11.39 16.00 -25.44
N VAL A 797 10.13 15.55 -25.52
CA VAL A 797 9.68 14.51 -26.45
C VAL A 797 8.62 15.08 -27.39
N TYR A 798 8.96 15.18 -28.67
CA TYR A 798 8.07 15.68 -29.73
C TYR A 798 7.46 14.53 -30.50
N VAL A 799 6.14 14.51 -30.62
CA VAL A 799 5.42 13.39 -31.22
C VAL A 799 4.83 13.78 -32.57
N SER A 800 5.02 12.97 -33.61
CA SER A 800 4.55 13.28 -34.98
C SER A 800 4.00 12.06 -35.73
N PRO A 801 2.85 12.18 -36.42
CA PRO A 801 2.29 11.09 -37.22
C PRO A 801 3.17 10.73 -38.42
N THR A 802 4.01 11.66 -38.88
CA THR A 802 5.00 11.42 -39.95
C THR A 802 6.03 10.35 -39.59
N LEU A 803 6.18 10.03 -38.31
CA LEU A 803 7.05 8.97 -37.80
C LEU A 803 6.28 7.67 -37.50
N ASN A 804 4.99 7.57 -37.83
CA ASN A 804 4.21 6.34 -37.63
C ASN A 804 4.68 5.22 -38.58
N GLU A 805 4.45 3.96 -38.19
CA GLU A 805 4.78 2.78 -38.99
C GLU A 805 4.08 2.80 -40.36
N ARG A 806 4.64 2.07 -41.31
CA ARG A 806 4.02 1.77 -42.60
C ARG A 806 2.60 1.21 -42.39
N ASN A 807 1.61 1.79 -43.06
CA ASN A 807 0.28 1.19 -43.16
C ASN A 807 0.35 -0.03 -44.10
N PHE A 808 0.11 -1.23 -43.55
CA PHE A 808 0.15 -2.48 -44.32
C PHE A 808 -1.19 -2.82 -45.01
N GLY A 809 -2.13 -1.87 -45.09
CA GLY A 809 -3.43 -2.03 -45.73
C GLY A 809 -4.23 -3.20 -45.14
N ASP A 810 -4.76 -4.05 -46.02
CA ASP A 810 -5.58 -5.22 -45.67
C ASP A 810 -4.78 -6.32 -44.97
N MET A 811 -3.44 -6.23 -44.95
CA MET A 811 -2.59 -7.21 -44.25
C MET A 811 -2.41 -6.91 -42.76
N GLN A 812 -2.88 -5.76 -42.28
CA GLN A 812 -2.78 -5.38 -40.87
C GLN A 812 -3.67 -6.26 -39.99
N GLY A 813 -3.13 -6.74 -38.86
CA GLY A 813 -3.84 -7.62 -37.93
C GLY A 813 -4.09 -9.05 -38.44
N VAL A 814 -3.74 -9.37 -39.68
CA VAL A 814 -3.90 -10.72 -40.24
C VAL A 814 -2.71 -11.60 -39.85
N PRO A 815 -2.93 -12.82 -39.31
CA PRO A 815 -1.87 -13.79 -39.04
C PRO A 815 -1.09 -14.16 -40.30
N SER A 816 0.23 -14.34 -40.15
CA SER A 816 1.14 -14.59 -41.28
C SER A 816 0.80 -15.80 -42.16
N THR A 817 0.14 -16.83 -41.61
CA THR A 817 -0.28 -18.03 -42.37
C THR A 817 -1.39 -17.75 -43.37
N LYS A 818 -2.32 -16.84 -43.01
CA LYS A 818 -3.45 -16.45 -43.88
C LYS A 818 -3.05 -15.48 -44.98
N HIS A 819 -1.81 -14.96 -44.96
CA HIS A 819 -1.34 -14.03 -45.99
C HIS A 819 -1.31 -14.67 -47.38
N THR A 820 -0.92 -15.94 -47.48
CA THR A 820 -0.87 -16.68 -48.76
C THR A 820 -2.23 -17.18 -49.24
N GLU A 821 -3.25 -17.11 -48.38
CA GLU A 821 -4.65 -17.39 -48.73
C GLU A 821 -5.33 -16.13 -49.31
N LEU A 822 -4.88 -14.94 -48.87
CA LEU A 822 -5.41 -13.65 -49.30
C LEU A 822 -4.66 -13.04 -50.49
N PHE A 823 -3.35 -13.33 -50.64
CA PHE A 823 -2.49 -12.75 -51.66
C PHE A 823 -1.51 -13.77 -52.25
N ASP A 824 -1.18 -13.62 -53.53
CA ASP A 824 -0.22 -14.49 -54.21
C ASP A 824 1.20 -14.37 -53.62
N LYS A 825 1.97 -15.48 -53.62
CA LYS A 825 3.31 -15.54 -53.01
C LYS A 825 4.30 -14.60 -53.69
N ASP A 826 4.23 -14.45 -55.02
CA ASP A 826 5.11 -13.53 -55.75
C ASP A 826 4.71 -12.09 -55.51
N GLN A 827 3.41 -11.82 -55.35
CA GLN A 827 2.89 -10.51 -54.94
C GLN A 827 3.39 -10.12 -53.54
N ILE A 828 3.30 -11.00 -52.54
CA ILE A 828 3.81 -10.75 -51.17
C ILE A 828 5.33 -10.51 -51.19
N ARG A 829 6.06 -11.31 -51.97
CA ARG A 829 7.51 -11.16 -52.12
C ARG A 829 7.88 -9.81 -52.76
N LYS A 830 7.10 -9.37 -53.75
CA LYS A 830 7.27 -8.07 -54.40
C LYS A 830 6.99 -6.93 -53.43
N ILE A 831 5.85 -6.94 -52.72
CA ILE A 831 5.45 -5.89 -51.76
C ILE A 831 6.47 -5.74 -50.60
N ARG A 832 7.06 -6.84 -50.14
CA ARG A 832 8.04 -6.82 -49.04
C ARG A 832 9.40 -6.25 -49.43
N ASN A 833 9.83 -6.48 -50.66
CA ASN A 833 11.21 -6.19 -51.11
C ASN A 833 11.32 -5.00 -52.05
N ASP A 834 10.20 -4.52 -52.60
CA ASP A 834 10.17 -3.42 -53.56
C ASP A 834 9.83 -2.09 -52.87
N TYR A 835 10.60 -1.06 -53.19
CA TYR A 835 10.50 0.27 -52.60
C TYR A 835 9.19 1.00 -52.97
N ASN A 836 8.73 0.84 -54.22
CA ASN A 836 7.60 1.60 -54.77
C ASN A 836 6.26 0.85 -54.65
N THR A 837 6.30 -0.45 -54.39
CA THR A 837 5.09 -1.28 -54.32
C THR A 837 4.32 -1.03 -53.02
N LYS A 838 3.07 -0.58 -53.14
CA LYS A 838 2.14 -0.38 -52.01
C LYS A 838 1.58 -1.70 -51.50
N PHE A 839 1.26 -1.76 -50.21
CA PHE A 839 0.47 -2.87 -49.67
C PHE A 839 -0.97 -2.80 -50.21
N PRO A 840 -1.62 -3.96 -50.46
CA PRO A 840 -3.01 -4.02 -50.92
C PRO A 840 -3.97 -3.54 -49.82
N GLY A 841 -5.05 -2.86 -50.20
CA GLY A 841 -6.08 -2.36 -49.29
C GLY A 841 -6.23 -0.84 -49.25
N GLU A 842 -7.29 -0.38 -48.58
CA GLU A 842 -7.57 1.04 -48.42
C GLU A 842 -6.51 1.68 -47.50
N ASN A 843 -5.70 2.59 -48.06
CA ASN A 843 -4.59 3.31 -47.40
C ASN A 843 -3.26 2.54 -47.22
N GLY A 844 -3.00 1.46 -47.98
CA GLY A 844 -1.71 0.79 -47.96
C GLY A 844 -0.55 1.67 -48.47
N GLU A 845 0.56 1.71 -47.74
CA GLU A 845 1.73 2.53 -48.07
C GLU A 845 2.85 1.71 -48.75
N SER A 846 3.64 2.37 -49.59
CA SER A 846 4.96 1.92 -50.09
C SER A 846 6.09 2.45 -49.19
N CYS A 847 7.33 1.97 -49.37
CA CYS A 847 8.48 2.62 -48.71
C CYS A 847 8.73 4.03 -49.26
N HIS A 848 8.37 4.26 -50.54
CA HIS A 848 8.36 5.59 -51.16
C HIS A 848 7.37 6.54 -50.48
N ASP A 849 6.14 6.10 -50.18
CA ASP A 849 5.16 6.96 -49.46
C ASP A 849 5.69 7.37 -48.06
N ILE A 850 6.36 6.46 -47.36
CA ILE A 850 7.03 6.77 -46.08
C ILE A 850 8.14 7.80 -46.29
N TYR A 851 8.90 7.70 -47.37
CA TYR A 851 9.98 8.63 -47.70
C TYR A 851 9.43 10.04 -47.92
N GLU A 852 8.38 10.18 -48.72
CA GLU A 852 7.72 11.45 -49.02
C GLU A 852 7.21 12.16 -47.76
N ARG A 853 6.72 11.42 -46.75
CA ARG A 853 6.27 12.05 -45.48
C ARG A 853 7.37 12.23 -44.44
N THR A 854 8.37 11.35 -44.40
CA THR A 854 9.37 11.32 -43.31
C THR A 854 10.56 12.22 -43.60
N ILE A 855 11.05 12.26 -44.84
CA ILE A 855 12.30 12.98 -45.17
C ILE A 855 12.13 14.50 -45.11
N PRO A 856 11.04 15.10 -45.61
CA PRO A 856 10.79 16.53 -45.39
C PRO A 856 10.75 16.86 -43.89
N PHE A 857 10.01 16.07 -43.09
CA PHE A 857 9.95 16.24 -41.64
C PHE A 857 11.34 16.12 -40.99
N PHE A 858 12.13 15.13 -41.39
CA PHE A 858 13.48 14.93 -40.88
C PHE A 858 14.39 16.13 -41.17
N ASN A 859 14.38 16.63 -42.42
CA ASN A 859 15.22 17.75 -42.83
C ASN A 859 14.79 19.09 -42.21
N ASP A 860 13.48 19.31 -42.08
CA ASP A 860 12.94 20.57 -41.60
C ASP A 860 12.99 20.66 -40.07
N PHE A 861 12.89 19.52 -39.35
CA PHE A 861 12.72 19.54 -37.90
C PHE A 861 13.81 18.81 -37.10
N ILE A 862 14.47 17.79 -37.66
CA ILE A 862 15.49 17.01 -36.94
C ILE A 862 16.91 17.53 -37.25
N VAL A 863 17.21 17.75 -38.53
CA VAL A 863 18.55 18.20 -39.00
C VAL A 863 18.98 19.55 -38.40
N PRO A 864 18.11 20.57 -38.20
CA PRO A 864 18.53 21.83 -37.60
C PRO A 864 19.13 21.65 -36.20
N HIS A 865 18.58 20.73 -35.39
CA HIS A 865 19.12 20.44 -34.06
C HIS A 865 20.47 19.73 -34.11
N LEU A 866 20.68 18.83 -35.07
CA LEU A 866 21.96 18.17 -35.30
C LEU A 866 23.04 19.17 -35.75
N LYS A 867 22.69 20.15 -36.60
CA LYS A 867 23.58 21.27 -37.00
C LYS A 867 24.07 22.11 -35.82
N GLU A 868 23.27 22.22 -34.76
CA GLU A 868 23.64 22.90 -33.51
C GLU A 868 24.49 22.05 -32.56
N GLY A 869 24.91 20.86 -32.99
CA GLY A 869 25.70 19.94 -32.18
C GLY A 869 24.90 19.23 -31.10
N ARG A 870 23.57 19.10 -31.23
CA ARG A 870 22.73 18.35 -30.29
C ARG A 870 22.69 16.87 -30.61
N ASN A 871 22.45 16.08 -29.58
CA ASN A 871 22.20 14.65 -29.67
C ASN A 871 20.69 14.37 -29.68
N VAL A 872 20.18 13.91 -30.82
CA VAL A 872 18.76 13.71 -31.08
C VAL A 872 18.43 12.23 -31.14
N LEU A 873 17.50 11.79 -30.29
CA LEU A 873 16.92 10.45 -30.32
C LEU A 873 15.65 10.45 -31.17
N VAL A 874 15.55 9.55 -32.15
CA VAL A 874 14.36 9.33 -32.96
C VAL A 874 13.82 7.93 -32.66
N SER A 875 12.71 7.85 -31.94
CA SER A 875 12.04 6.59 -31.64
C SER A 875 10.87 6.34 -32.58
N THR A 876 10.99 5.30 -33.40
CA THR A 876 10.01 5.02 -34.46
C THR A 876 10.01 3.52 -34.79
N HIS A 877 9.56 3.17 -35.98
CA HIS A 877 9.29 1.83 -36.42
C HIS A 877 10.24 1.37 -37.52
N GLY A 878 10.15 0.08 -37.87
CA GLY A 878 11.15 -0.56 -38.70
C GLY A 878 11.26 0.06 -40.08
N PHE A 879 10.14 0.26 -40.79
CA PHE A 879 10.19 0.78 -42.16
C PHE A 879 10.57 2.26 -42.23
N VAL A 880 10.18 3.04 -41.23
CA VAL A 880 10.61 4.45 -41.10
C VAL A 880 12.13 4.53 -40.93
N ILE A 881 12.72 3.71 -40.04
CA ILE A 881 14.18 3.65 -39.87
C ILE A 881 14.87 3.24 -41.17
N ARG A 882 14.36 2.23 -41.89
CA ARG A 882 14.95 1.80 -43.17
C ARG A 882 14.96 2.90 -44.21
N THR A 883 13.87 3.66 -44.30
CA THR A 883 13.76 4.81 -45.20
C THR A 883 14.72 5.94 -44.80
N LEU A 884 14.89 6.19 -43.49
CA LEU A 884 15.91 7.12 -43.00
C LEU A 884 17.31 6.62 -43.35
N VAL A 885 17.62 5.34 -43.14
CA VAL A 885 18.94 4.77 -43.51
C VAL A 885 19.18 4.88 -45.02
N LYS A 886 18.18 4.63 -45.87
CA LYS A 886 18.28 4.84 -47.33
C LYS A 886 18.72 6.27 -47.66
N TYR A 887 18.09 7.26 -47.01
CA TYR A 887 18.41 8.67 -47.19
C TYR A 887 19.80 9.02 -46.67
N LEU A 888 20.15 8.59 -45.46
CA LEU A 888 21.42 8.89 -44.79
C LEU A 888 22.62 8.26 -45.50
N ASP A 889 22.48 7.00 -45.95
CA ASP A 889 23.53 6.24 -46.64
C ASP A 889 23.53 6.50 -48.17
N LYS A 890 22.72 7.46 -48.67
CA LYS A 890 22.60 7.86 -50.09
C LYS A 890 22.32 6.69 -51.06
N MET A 891 21.53 5.72 -50.59
CA MET A 891 21.22 4.49 -51.30
C MET A 891 20.19 4.72 -52.41
N ASP A 892 20.42 4.21 -53.62
CA ASP A 892 19.43 4.25 -54.70
C ASP A 892 18.33 3.18 -54.51
N GLU A 893 17.31 3.18 -55.37
CA GLU A 893 16.19 2.23 -55.24
C GLU A 893 16.59 0.78 -55.53
N VAL A 894 17.55 0.57 -56.45
CA VAL A 894 18.01 -0.76 -56.83
C VAL A 894 18.81 -1.37 -55.68
N GLU A 895 19.69 -0.59 -55.08
CA GLU A 895 20.46 -0.95 -53.91
C GLU A 895 19.54 -1.21 -52.71
N PHE A 896 18.55 -0.35 -52.45
CA PHE A 896 17.56 -0.56 -51.38
C PHE A 896 16.82 -1.89 -51.54
N ASN A 897 16.30 -2.16 -52.75
CA ASN A 897 15.59 -3.40 -53.04
C ASN A 897 16.49 -4.64 -52.88
N ASN A 898 17.78 -4.52 -53.22
CA ASN A 898 18.74 -5.60 -53.01
C ASN A 898 19.04 -5.82 -51.53
N GLN A 899 19.19 -4.75 -50.74
CA GLN A 899 19.41 -4.82 -49.29
C GLN A 899 18.20 -5.42 -48.55
N MET A 900 16.97 -5.11 -48.97
CA MET A 900 15.75 -5.72 -48.42
C MET A 900 15.73 -7.26 -48.61
N LYS A 901 16.24 -7.77 -49.74
CA LYS A 901 16.36 -9.23 -49.97
C LYS A 901 17.39 -9.88 -49.05
N LEU A 902 18.44 -9.14 -48.69
CA LEU A 902 19.51 -9.62 -47.80
C LEU A 902 19.06 -9.73 -46.35
N GLU A 903 18.02 -8.99 -45.94
CA GLU A 903 17.54 -8.99 -44.54
C GLU A 903 17.23 -10.40 -44.01
N LYS A 904 16.65 -11.28 -44.84
CA LYS A 904 16.35 -12.66 -44.44
C LYS A 904 17.43 -13.67 -44.82
N THR A 905 18.17 -13.41 -45.91
CA THR A 905 19.07 -14.40 -46.52
C THR A 905 20.51 -14.28 -46.03
N ALA A 906 20.94 -13.06 -45.69
CA ALA A 906 22.28 -12.73 -45.21
C ALA A 906 22.22 -11.45 -44.36
N PRO A 907 21.55 -11.50 -43.18
CA PRO A 907 21.35 -10.32 -42.34
C PRO A 907 22.67 -9.62 -41.97
N GLU A 908 23.77 -10.36 -41.82
CA GLU A 908 25.10 -9.82 -41.54
C GLU A 908 25.66 -8.88 -42.61
N LYS A 909 25.10 -8.93 -43.82
CA LYS A 909 25.43 -8.08 -44.97
C LYS A 909 24.38 -7.01 -45.26
N CYS A 910 23.25 -7.01 -44.55
CA CYS A 910 22.15 -6.08 -44.76
C CYS A 910 22.38 -4.75 -44.03
N LEU A 911 22.49 -3.65 -44.79
CA LEU A 911 22.68 -2.29 -44.27
C LEU A 911 21.41 -1.68 -43.69
N LEU A 912 20.23 -2.21 -44.06
CA LEU A 912 18.90 -1.77 -43.65
C LEU A 912 18.38 -2.46 -42.38
N LEU A 913 19.24 -3.20 -41.66
CA LEU A 913 18.81 -3.85 -40.42
C LEU A 913 18.39 -2.82 -39.36
N ALA A 914 17.16 -2.96 -38.87
CA ALA A 914 16.60 -2.17 -37.77
C ALA A 914 16.05 -3.11 -36.67
N PRO A 915 16.91 -3.66 -35.79
CA PRO A 915 16.48 -4.57 -34.73
C PRO A 915 15.68 -3.83 -33.65
N THR A 916 14.80 -4.54 -32.96
CA THR A 916 14.08 -4.01 -31.80
C THR A 916 15.04 -3.76 -30.63
N GLY A 917 14.93 -2.58 -30.00
CA GLY A 917 15.74 -2.20 -28.83
C GLY A 917 17.25 -2.13 -29.05
N VAL A 918 17.74 -2.01 -30.30
CA VAL A 918 19.16 -1.77 -30.61
C VAL A 918 19.29 -0.42 -31.32
N PRO A 919 19.94 0.59 -30.70
CA PRO A 919 20.08 1.90 -31.32
C PRO A 919 21.06 1.87 -32.51
N LEU A 920 20.70 2.56 -33.60
CA LEU A 920 21.60 2.90 -34.70
C LEU A 920 22.07 4.35 -34.50
N MET A 921 23.37 4.60 -34.59
CA MET A 921 23.94 5.91 -34.33
C MET A 921 24.64 6.48 -35.57
N TYR A 922 24.42 7.76 -35.84
CA TYR A 922 25.12 8.53 -36.87
C TYR A 922 25.69 9.80 -36.25
N ARG A 923 26.91 10.14 -36.65
CA ARG A 923 27.51 11.44 -36.35
C ARG A 923 27.20 12.40 -37.49
N TYR A 924 26.61 13.55 -37.17
CA TYR A 924 26.38 14.62 -38.13
C TYR A 924 27.50 15.65 -38.04
N ASP A 925 28.33 15.73 -39.09
CA ASP A 925 29.54 16.56 -39.14
C ASP A 925 29.64 17.25 -40.50
N ASN A 926 29.70 18.58 -40.51
CA ASN A 926 29.84 19.42 -41.72
C ASN A 926 28.88 19.10 -42.89
N GLY A 927 27.63 18.74 -42.58
CA GLY A 927 26.62 18.44 -43.60
C GLY A 927 26.54 16.96 -44.02
N GLU A 928 27.42 16.11 -43.49
CA GLU A 928 27.43 14.68 -43.76
C GLU A 928 27.03 13.84 -42.54
N PHE A 929 26.39 12.69 -42.81
CA PHE A 929 26.05 11.70 -41.82
C PHE A 929 27.05 10.53 -41.89
N VAL A 930 27.81 10.33 -40.83
CA VAL A 930 28.78 9.24 -40.72
C VAL A 930 28.26 8.21 -39.72
N LYS A 931 27.94 7.01 -40.21
CA LYS A 931 27.45 5.91 -39.36
C LYS A 931 28.49 5.51 -38.32
N VAL A 932 28.09 5.48 -37.05
CA VAL A 932 28.96 5.08 -35.94
C VAL A 932 29.09 3.55 -35.97
N ARG A 933 30.32 3.06 -35.94
CA ARG A 933 30.60 1.62 -36.00
C ARG A 933 30.10 0.93 -34.72
N GLN A 934 29.13 0.05 -34.86
CA GLN A 934 28.66 -0.79 -33.75
C GLN A 934 29.74 -1.79 -33.31
N SER A 935 29.78 -2.10 -32.02
CA SER A 935 30.72 -3.09 -31.48
C SER A 935 30.44 -4.50 -32.05
N ARG A 936 31.42 -5.41 -31.99
CA ARG A 936 31.20 -6.81 -32.40
C ARG A 936 30.05 -7.48 -31.63
N ARG A 937 29.87 -7.10 -30.36
CA ARG A 937 28.79 -7.58 -29.49
C ARG A 937 27.44 -7.00 -29.91
N ASP A 938 27.36 -5.70 -30.17
CA ASP A 938 26.13 -5.06 -30.66
C ASP A 938 25.70 -5.62 -32.01
N ARG A 939 26.67 -5.88 -32.89
CA ARG A 939 26.41 -6.52 -34.17
C ARG A 939 25.96 -7.97 -34.00
N ALA A 940 26.54 -8.74 -33.07
CA ALA A 940 26.10 -10.11 -32.78
C ALA A 940 24.69 -10.17 -32.16
N GLU A 941 24.35 -9.24 -31.26
CA GLU A 941 23.01 -9.11 -30.66
C GLU A 941 21.97 -8.61 -31.68
N SER A 942 22.35 -7.65 -32.52
CA SER A 942 21.55 -7.21 -33.68
C SER A 942 21.27 -8.39 -34.60
N LEU A 943 22.29 -9.21 -34.87
CA LEU A 943 22.17 -10.37 -35.73
C LEU A 943 21.29 -11.45 -35.12
N SER A 944 21.49 -11.81 -33.85
CA SER A 944 20.65 -12.81 -33.16
C SER A 944 19.17 -12.40 -33.09
N ARG A 945 18.89 -11.10 -32.96
CA ARG A 945 17.52 -10.57 -33.01
C ARG A 945 16.93 -10.62 -34.43
N SER A 946 17.75 -10.43 -35.46
CA SER A 946 17.34 -10.49 -36.86
C SER A 946 17.28 -11.91 -37.47
N SER A 947 18.03 -12.88 -36.95
CA SER A 947 18.30 -14.18 -37.60
C SER A 947 17.41 -15.36 -37.16
N ALA A 948 16.31 -15.12 -36.43
CA ALA A 948 15.37 -16.21 -36.11
C ALA A 948 14.29 -16.32 -37.21
N PRO A 949 13.81 -17.53 -37.53
CA PRO A 949 13.15 -17.84 -38.80
C PRO A 949 11.85 -17.04 -38.96
N TYR A 950 11.62 -16.63 -40.21
CA TYR A 950 10.60 -15.71 -40.68
C TYR A 950 9.57 -16.43 -41.54
#